data_AF-A0A520TT64-F1
#
_entry.id   AF-A0A520TT64-F1
#
_cell.length_a   1.000
_cell.length_b   1.000
_cell.length_c   1.000
_cell.angle_alpha   90.00
_cell.angle_beta   90.00
_cell.angle_gamma   90.00
#
_symmetry.space_group_name_H-M   'P 1'
#
loop_
_entity.id
_entity.type
_entity.pdbx_description
1 polymer ?
#
loop_
_entity_poly.entity_id
_entity_poly.type
_entity_poly.pdbx_seq_one_letter_code
_entity_poly.pdbx_strand_id
1 'polypeptide(L)'
;MRKVTLFLLLLIYSTAYGQNLRTLNKDIVDENNNEVILRSAGLGGWMLQEPYMFNYSSGANTQHEFKEKLNNLVGSENTELFFESWLDNFVTEQDVDSIASWGFNSIRLPMHYDLFTLSIQNEPVEGENTWLDRGFEIVDQLLDWCEQNELYLILDLHAAPGGQGYDAAISDYNSEFPSLWESVENQNKTIALWEQLAMRYKDEPWIGGYDLLNETNWDLANFELRSFYVQVTNAIREHDTNHIIFIEGNWFANDFTGLIPPWDDNMAYSFHKYWSYNNTESIQWVLDIRNQYNTPLWMGESGENSNLWFTDAIRLFEDNDIGWAWWPWKKTESINSTLSISSNSNFQSIINYFADGQNQPSIENAMQGLMQFSTDSRIENTHYNSNVIDAMMRQPHTYETLAYSENLIPGVIYLTDYDLGTQDYAYSDVISGTYQVSTDEYTTWNNGWSYRNDGVDIQESNDSESNGYNIGWVEDGEWLLYTVDVQQSGFYDIITRYSSEQNGGKIKLFSDDLEITDYINLYNSGGYSNFINRVTANVYLSEGVQKLKLKIKGDVSFNLSKLEFFESNDENPEFEVLLANTLEDEKSIKIVLTHPLASQNLEMDLFDLKLNDESTDISAVEIDSNNSQVINVITENYMSFQDEITISYNGDGLLSETGQYLYSFQDYPVENNLSTRLLIPGRIQAEDFYYQEGLETEETSDTFGGLNIGYTDQGDFADYLVAINDSGDYTISFRVASQGSGSLKLELINDTSTENIGVISTPNTGGWQNWQTISFSRYLPEGLYTLRMIVIQSPFNLNWMDFESENGNNNSNEELVEFLSSGSWRIQAEVDNYRGVGPGGAITAEWWSASALSESNTGLYDDTWTFSETGVLSVNTGADETIFGKKPEIDAAFDPNGNVSYDADNEFNEYLNYPLTNHTDQYNTSSDSDSEETITFNTYGNLGFYTALDNQTYQILSRTSNTMTVRNVGSEGNSWYSTLTTDEQLSTVELNNMSVRIFPNPTNTDFIYIKSSLQGVKVIELFDINGRKIIQTKISGDKLDIGNLNHGLYLIKIMIKGQISFAKIVVN
;
A
#
# COMPACT_ATOMS: atom_id res chain seq x y z
N MET A 1 -17.70 -40.92 -37.96
CA MET A 1 -19.13 -40.62 -38.20
C MET A 1 -19.28 -39.11 -38.18
N ARG A 2 -19.65 -38.48 -39.32
CA ARG A 2 -19.88 -37.03 -39.42
C ARG A 2 -21.16 -36.68 -38.65
N LYS A 3 -21.06 -35.81 -37.64
CA LYS A 3 -22.24 -35.16 -37.04
C LYS A 3 -22.47 -33.85 -37.79
N VAL A 4 -23.62 -33.76 -38.45
CA VAL A 4 -24.18 -32.54 -39.04
C VAL A 4 -25.05 -31.93 -37.95
N THR A 5 -24.68 -30.75 -37.46
CA THR A 5 -25.51 -29.97 -36.53
C THR A 5 -26.27 -28.93 -37.36
N LEU A 6 -27.60 -29.04 -37.37
CA LEU A 6 -28.52 -28.13 -38.04
C LEU A 6 -28.76 -26.94 -37.10
N PHE A 7 -28.33 -25.73 -37.47
CA PHE A 7 -28.73 -24.50 -36.78
C PHE A 7 -30.15 -24.13 -37.25
N LEU A 8 -31.12 -24.16 -36.33
CA LEU A 8 -32.44 -23.58 -36.52
C LEU A 8 -32.36 -22.13 -36.03
N LEU A 9 -32.36 -21.16 -36.94
CA LEU A 9 -32.57 -19.75 -36.62
C LEU A 9 -34.05 -19.54 -36.28
N LEU A 10 -34.35 -19.38 -35.00
CA LEU A 10 -35.60 -18.82 -34.50
C LEU A 10 -35.37 -17.30 -34.36
N LEU A 11 -35.84 -16.54 -35.35
CA LEU A 11 -36.01 -15.09 -35.23
C LEU A 11 -37.14 -14.83 -34.22
N ILE A 12 -36.77 -14.60 -32.96
CA ILE A 12 -37.63 -13.97 -31.97
C ILE A 12 -37.46 -12.47 -32.20
N TYR A 13 -38.45 -11.81 -32.78
CA TYR A 13 -38.56 -10.36 -32.69
C TYR A 13 -38.98 -10.04 -31.26
N SER A 14 -38.03 -9.66 -30.39
CA SER A 14 -38.37 -8.85 -29.22
C SER A 14 -38.75 -7.47 -29.76
N THR A 15 -40.00 -7.07 -29.58
CA THR A 15 -40.33 -5.66 -29.63
C THR A 15 -39.75 -5.07 -28.34
N ALA A 16 -38.71 -4.24 -28.44
CA ALA A 16 -38.27 -3.40 -27.33
C ALA A 16 -39.49 -2.57 -26.90
N TYR A 17 -39.99 -2.81 -25.69
CA TYR A 17 -41.02 -1.95 -25.12
C TYR A 17 -40.26 -0.89 -24.32
N GLY A 18 -40.18 0.33 -24.84
CA GLY A 18 -39.58 1.44 -24.12
C GLY A 18 -40.34 1.72 -22.82
N GLN A 19 -39.59 2.07 -21.77
CA GLN A 19 -40.13 2.28 -20.43
C GLN A 19 -39.92 3.74 -20.04
N ASN A 20 -40.96 4.58 -20.13
CA ASN A 20 -40.85 6.00 -19.80
C ASN A 20 -40.32 6.19 -18.36
N LEU A 21 -39.17 6.85 -18.22
CA LEU A 21 -38.62 7.20 -16.91
C LEU A 21 -39.40 8.35 -16.29
N ARG A 22 -39.55 8.29 -14.97
CA ARG A 22 -40.11 9.38 -14.17
C ARG A 22 -39.54 9.37 -12.77
N THR A 23 -39.68 10.48 -12.08
CA THR A 23 -39.34 10.57 -10.67
C THR A 23 -40.46 10.01 -9.80
N LEU A 24 -40.08 9.38 -8.69
CA LEU A 24 -41.01 8.98 -7.63
C LEU A 24 -40.30 9.14 -6.29
N ASN A 25 -40.63 10.20 -5.56
CA ASN A 25 -39.94 10.54 -4.31
C ASN A 25 -38.44 10.76 -4.56
N LYS A 26 -37.59 9.93 -3.94
CA LYS A 26 -36.12 10.03 -4.04
C LYS A 26 -35.55 9.23 -5.21
N ASP A 27 -36.40 8.52 -5.94
CA ASP A 27 -35.98 7.46 -6.85
C ASP A 27 -36.36 7.84 -8.29
N ILE A 28 -35.54 7.40 -9.24
CA ILE A 28 -35.90 7.36 -10.66
C ILE A 28 -36.51 5.97 -10.92
N VAL A 29 -37.68 5.93 -11.55
CA VAL A 29 -38.40 4.68 -11.78
C VAL A 29 -38.87 4.54 -13.23
N ASP A 30 -39.02 3.29 -13.66
CA ASP A 30 -39.64 2.93 -14.92
C ASP A 30 -41.18 3.10 -14.88
N GLU A 31 -41.85 2.81 -16.00
CA GLU A 31 -43.31 2.88 -16.11
C GLU A 31 -44.05 1.90 -15.17
N ASN A 32 -43.36 0.87 -14.68
CA ASN A 32 -43.87 -0.15 -13.76
C ASN A 32 -43.58 0.18 -12.28
N ASN A 33 -42.93 1.31 -12.00
CA ASN A 33 -42.43 1.73 -10.69
C ASN A 33 -41.28 0.87 -10.14
N ASN A 34 -40.54 0.17 -11.00
CA ASN A 34 -39.27 -0.40 -10.61
C ASN A 34 -38.23 0.71 -10.61
N GLU A 35 -37.38 0.70 -9.59
CA GLU A 35 -36.25 1.62 -9.49
C GLU A 35 -35.24 1.37 -10.60
N VAL A 36 -34.69 2.47 -11.12
CA VAL A 36 -33.68 2.47 -12.18
C VAL A 36 -32.49 3.30 -11.70
N ILE A 37 -31.39 2.61 -11.42
CA ILE A 37 -30.07 3.24 -11.28
C ILE A 37 -29.51 3.44 -12.68
N LEU A 38 -29.49 4.69 -13.14
CA LEU A 38 -28.91 5.06 -14.43
C LEU A 38 -27.39 4.91 -14.37
N ARG A 39 -26.83 4.03 -15.20
CA ARG A 39 -25.39 3.80 -15.37
C ARG A 39 -25.02 4.27 -16.77
N SER A 40 -24.61 5.53 -16.88
CA SER A 40 -24.45 6.20 -18.16
C SER A 40 -23.01 6.21 -18.65
N ALA A 41 -22.82 5.93 -19.94
CA ALA A 41 -21.60 6.29 -20.66
C ALA A 41 -21.72 7.75 -21.16
N GLY A 42 -20.75 8.60 -20.84
CA GLY A 42 -20.67 9.98 -21.31
C GLY A 42 -19.91 10.09 -22.63
N LEU A 43 -20.58 10.56 -23.70
CA LEU A 43 -20.00 10.65 -25.05
C LEU A 43 -19.16 11.91 -25.27
N GLY A 44 -18.28 12.20 -24.31
CA GLY A 44 -17.33 13.31 -24.36
C GLY A 44 -16.38 13.21 -25.54
N GLY A 45 -16.07 14.36 -26.14
CA GLY A 45 -15.22 14.46 -27.33
C GLY A 45 -15.96 14.24 -28.66
N TRP A 46 -17.26 13.91 -28.65
CA TRP A 46 -18.02 13.63 -29.87
C TRP A 46 -18.67 14.85 -30.53
N MET A 47 -19.82 15.33 -30.03
CA MET A 47 -20.53 16.52 -30.57
C MET A 47 -19.96 17.82 -29.99
N LEU A 48 -19.44 17.76 -28.76
CA LEU A 48 -18.54 18.74 -28.17
C LEU A 48 -17.12 18.15 -28.11
N GLN A 49 -16.14 18.91 -28.59
CA GLN A 49 -14.74 18.53 -28.63
C GLN A 49 -13.92 19.37 -27.65
N GLU A 50 -13.61 18.81 -26.48
CA GLU A 50 -12.69 19.42 -25.53
C GLU A 50 -11.24 19.08 -25.87
N PRO A 51 -10.40 20.07 -26.22
CA PRO A 51 -9.10 19.76 -26.82
C PRO A 51 -8.12 19.00 -25.91
N TYR A 52 -8.27 19.03 -24.59
CA TYR A 52 -7.41 18.25 -23.70
C TYR A 52 -7.54 16.74 -23.95
N MET A 53 -8.70 16.26 -24.41
CA MET A 53 -8.94 14.84 -24.71
C MET A 53 -8.13 14.32 -25.88
N PHE A 54 -7.68 15.22 -26.75
CA PHE A 54 -6.90 14.89 -27.95
C PHE A 54 -5.41 15.15 -27.75
N ASN A 55 -4.96 15.30 -26.49
CA ASN A 55 -3.62 15.75 -26.12
C ASN A 55 -3.24 17.09 -26.77
N TYR A 56 -4.22 17.98 -26.92
CA TYR A 56 -4.11 19.21 -27.69
C TYR A 56 -4.12 20.49 -26.83
N SER A 57 -4.22 20.40 -25.51
CA SER A 57 -4.36 21.56 -24.60
C SER A 57 -3.25 22.63 -24.75
N SER A 58 -2.04 22.25 -25.20
CA SER A 58 -0.97 23.22 -25.50
C SER A 58 -1.23 24.07 -26.76
N GLY A 59 -2.13 23.62 -27.63
CA GLY A 59 -2.43 24.18 -28.94
C GLY A 59 -3.78 24.91 -29.04
N ALA A 60 -4.82 24.53 -28.30
CA ALA A 60 -6.03 25.33 -28.10
C ALA A 60 -6.72 24.89 -26.81
N ASN A 61 -7.47 25.81 -26.21
CA ASN A 61 -8.23 25.50 -25.00
C ASN A 61 -9.68 25.11 -25.30
N THR A 62 -10.25 25.63 -26.39
CA THR A 62 -11.69 25.48 -26.72
C THR A 62 -11.91 24.89 -28.12
N GLN A 63 -13.13 24.42 -28.39
CA GLN A 63 -13.52 23.89 -29.70
C GLN A 63 -13.44 24.97 -30.79
N HIS A 64 -13.91 26.20 -30.52
CA HIS A 64 -13.88 27.29 -31.50
C HIS A 64 -12.45 27.71 -31.85
N GLU A 65 -11.54 27.76 -30.88
CA GLU A 65 -10.12 28.04 -31.12
C GLU A 65 -9.48 26.93 -31.96
N PHE A 66 -9.82 25.67 -31.69
CA PHE A 66 -9.34 24.53 -32.47
C PHE A 66 -9.83 24.61 -33.92
N LYS A 67 -11.12 24.86 -34.13
CA LYS A 67 -11.72 25.10 -35.46
C LYS A 67 -11.04 26.27 -36.19
N GLU A 68 -10.79 27.38 -35.51
CA GLU A 68 -10.12 28.55 -36.11
C GLU A 68 -8.68 28.24 -36.54
N LYS A 69 -7.91 27.56 -35.67
CA LYS A 69 -6.53 27.16 -35.99
C LYS A 69 -6.47 26.20 -37.17
N LEU A 70 -7.40 25.24 -37.24
CA LEU A 70 -7.53 24.36 -38.40
C LEU A 70 -7.93 25.13 -39.67
N ASN A 71 -8.88 26.07 -39.58
CA ASN A 71 -9.24 26.93 -40.71
C ASN A 71 -8.04 27.71 -41.25
N ASN A 72 -7.18 28.21 -40.37
CA ASN A 72 -5.95 28.91 -40.75
C ASN A 72 -4.90 27.97 -41.38
N LEU A 73 -4.85 26.70 -40.96
CA LEU A 73 -3.88 25.73 -41.45
C LEU A 73 -4.30 25.05 -42.76
N VAL A 74 -5.51 24.49 -42.81
CA VAL A 74 -5.99 23.64 -43.93
C VAL A 74 -7.11 24.29 -44.76
N GLY A 75 -7.70 25.39 -44.30
CA GLY A 75 -8.81 26.07 -44.96
C GLY A 75 -10.18 25.49 -44.59
N SER A 76 -11.23 26.30 -44.69
CA SER A 76 -12.57 25.98 -44.17
C SER A 76 -13.19 24.70 -44.75
N GLU A 77 -13.03 24.44 -46.05
CA GLU A 77 -13.57 23.22 -46.69
C GLU A 77 -12.93 21.94 -46.12
N ASN A 78 -11.64 21.99 -45.82
CA ASN A 78 -10.89 20.86 -45.26
C ASN A 78 -11.16 20.68 -43.77
N THR A 79 -11.31 21.79 -43.03
CA THR A 79 -11.74 21.74 -41.62
C THR A 79 -13.10 21.09 -41.50
N GLU A 80 -14.07 21.53 -42.31
CA GLU A 80 -15.42 20.94 -42.35
C GLU A 80 -15.38 19.45 -42.66
N LEU A 81 -14.58 19.06 -43.66
CA LEU A 81 -14.40 17.65 -44.02
C LEU A 81 -13.88 16.79 -42.85
N PHE A 82 -12.98 17.33 -42.03
CA PHE A 82 -12.50 16.64 -40.84
C PHE A 82 -13.58 16.52 -39.77
N PHE A 83 -14.30 17.60 -39.44
CA PHE A 83 -15.35 17.55 -38.40
C PHE A 83 -16.52 16.66 -38.80
N GLU A 84 -16.94 16.65 -40.07
CA GLU A 84 -17.95 15.69 -40.54
C GLU A 84 -17.45 14.25 -40.43
N SER A 85 -16.21 13.99 -40.84
CA SER A 85 -15.59 12.67 -40.66
C SER A 85 -15.49 12.28 -39.18
N TRP A 86 -15.22 13.24 -38.30
CA TRP A 86 -15.15 13.02 -36.85
C TRP A 86 -16.51 12.60 -36.30
N LEU A 87 -17.56 13.37 -36.60
CA LEU A 87 -18.92 13.06 -36.17
C LEU A 87 -19.39 11.68 -36.67
N ASP A 88 -19.02 11.29 -37.89
CA ASP A 88 -19.39 9.99 -38.48
C ASP A 88 -18.60 8.78 -37.93
N ASN A 89 -17.42 8.99 -37.34
CA ASN A 89 -16.54 7.89 -36.93
C ASN A 89 -16.37 7.74 -35.41
N PHE A 90 -16.53 8.82 -34.64
CA PHE A 90 -16.22 8.81 -33.22
C PHE A 90 -17.24 8.02 -32.38
N VAL A 91 -18.54 8.09 -32.71
CA VAL A 91 -19.56 7.18 -32.16
C VAL A 91 -20.28 6.49 -33.32
N THR A 92 -20.35 5.17 -33.24
CA THR A 92 -21.02 4.32 -34.22
C THR A 92 -21.99 3.37 -33.52
N GLU A 93 -22.82 2.66 -34.29
CA GLU A 93 -23.68 1.58 -33.76
C GLU A 93 -22.90 0.58 -32.90
N GLN A 94 -21.66 0.25 -33.29
CA GLN A 94 -20.81 -0.69 -32.56
C GLN A 94 -20.39 -0.15 -31.18
N ASP A 95 -20.26 1.17 -31.02
CA ASP A 95 -20.03 1.78 -29.71
C ASP A 95 -21.23 1.56 -28.80
N VAL A 96 -22.45 1.83 -29.31
CA VAL A 96 -23.70 1.69 -28.55
C VAL A 96 -23.97 0.22 -28.18
N ASP A 97 -23.73 -0.72 -29.10
CA ASP A 97 -23.79 -2.16 -28.83
C ASP A 97 -22.81 -2.56 -27.72
N SER A 98 -21.60 -1.98 -27.72
CA SER A 98 -20.57 -2.26 -26.71
C SER A 98 -20.97 -1.70 -25.35
N ILE A 99 -21.43 -0.44 -25.29
CA ILE A 99 -21.98 0.22 -24.09
C ILE A 99 -23.04 -0.68 -23.43
N ALA A 100 -24.03 -1.14 -24.18
CA ALA A 100 -25.06 -2.03 -23.64
C ALA A 100 -24.47 -3.38 -23.17
N SER A 101 -23.62 -4.00 -23.98
CA SER A 101 -23.04 -5.31 -23.66
C SER A 101 -22.13 -5.30 -22.43
N TRP A 102 -21.56 -4.15 -22.09
CA TRP A 102 -20.64 -3.98 -20.96
C TRP A 102 -21.36 -3.58 -19.67
N GLY A 103 -22.69 -3.42 -19.68
CA GLY A 103 -23.51 -3.28 -18.47
C GLY A 103 -24.05 -1.88 -18.21
N PHE A 104 -23.75 -0.90 -19.07
CA PHE A 104 -24.43 0.40 -19.03
C PHE A 104 -25.89 0.24 -19.44
N ASN A 105 -26.78 1.07 -18.88
CA ASN A 105 -28.20 1.11 -19.25
C ASN A 105 -28.64 2.49 -19.78
N SER A 106 -27.70 3.43 -19.89
CA SER A 106 -27.96 4.76 -20.41
C SER A 106 -26.73 5.40 -21.07
N ILE A 107 -26.96 6.48 -21.81
CA ILE A 107 -25.95 7.31 -22.47
C ILE A 107 -26.27 8.77 -22.15
N ARG A 108 -25.28 9.53 -21.69
CA ARG A 108 -25.34 11.00 -21.59
C ARG A 108 -24.68 11.57 -22.85
N LEU A 109 -25.43 12.38 -23.61
CA LEU A 109 -24.99 12.98 -24.87
C LEU A 109 -24.67 14.47 -24.69
N PRO A 110 -23.39 14.85 -24.64
CA PRO A 110 -22.98 16.26 -24.55
C PRO A 110 -23.18 16.94 -25.92
N MET A 111 -24.19 17.79 -26.01
CA MET A 111 -24.54 18.51 -27.22
C MET A 111 -23.87 19.88 -27.29
N HIS A 112 -23.40 20.24 -28.49
CA HIS A 112 -22.97 21.59 -28.81
C HIS A 112 -24.01 22.30 -29.68
N TYR A 113 -24.42 23.52 -29.31
CA TYR A 113 -25.52 24.23 -29.99
C TYR A 113 -25.26 24.51 -31.48
N ASP A 114 -24.00 24.67 -31.89
CA ASP A 114 -23.60 25.00 -33.27
C ASP A 114 -23.95 23.91 -34.30
N LEU A 115 -24.31 22.71 -33.85
CA LEU A 115 -24.84 21.63 -34.71
C LEU A 115 -26.35 21.74 -34.94
N PHE A 116 -27.05 22.55 -34.14
CA PHE A 116 -28.52 22.67 -34.15
C PHE A 116 -29.01 24.06 -34.58
N THR A 117 -28.26 25.13 -34.28
CA THR A 117 -28.62 26.50 -34.66
C THR A 117 -27.38 27.35 -34.89
N LEU A 118 -27.50 28.35 -35.76
CA LEU A 118 -26.49 29.39 -35.88
C LEU A 118 -26.37 30.22 -34.59
N SER A 119 -25.16 30.73 -34.32
CA SER A 119 -24.95 31.74 -33.27
C SER A 119 -25.68 33.05 -33.61
N ILE A 120 -25.98 33.87 -32.60
CA ILE A 120 -26.72 35.13 -32.80
C ILE A 120 -26.01 36.09 -33.75
N GLN A 121 -24.68 36.01 -33.88
CA GLN A 121 -23.88 36.84 -34.78
C GLN A 121 -23.97 36.40 -36.24
N ASN A 122 -24.27 35.11 -36.47
CA ASN A 122 -24.30 34.50 -37.79
C ASN A 122 -25.72 34.41 -38.37
N GLU A 123 -26.75 34.78 -37.60
CA GLU A 123 -28.13 34.79 -38.08
C GLU A 123 -28.31 35.77 -39.25
N PRO A 124 -28.94 35.36 -40.36
CA PRO A 124 -29.20 36.24 -41.50
C PRO A 124 -30.23 37.33 -41.19
N VAL A 125 -31.09 37.08 -40.18
CA VAL A 125 -32.08 38.01 -39.66
C VAL A 125 -31.98 38.04 -38.13
N GLU A 126 -31.66 39.22 -37.59
CA GLU A 126 -31.52 39.43 -36.14
C GLU A 126 -32.80 39.03 -35.39
N GLY A 127 -32.66 38.18 -34.38
CA GLY A 127 -33.76 37.68 -33.54
C GLY A 127 -34.54 36.49 -34.12
N GLU A 128 -34.20 36.01 -35.32
CA GLU A 128 -34.71 34.74 -35.83
C GLU A 128 -33.75 33.58 -35.49
N ASN A 129 -34.25 32.35 -35.51
CA ASN A 129 -33.47 31.13 -35.28
C ASN A 129 -33.38 30.35 -36.59
N THR A 130 -32.16 30.18 -37.10
CA THR A 130 -31.87 29.28 -38.21
C THR A 130 -31.51 27.90 -37.67
N TRP A 131 -32.37 26.92 -37.90
CA TRP A 131 -32.15 25.52 -37.52
C TRP A 131 -31.26 24.78 -38.51
N LEU A 132 -30.35 23.97 -37.98
CA LEU A 132 -29.43 23.12 -38.71
C LEU A 132 -29.85 21.66 -38.49
N ASP A 133 -30.01 20.90 -39.57
CA ASP A 133 -30.54 19.54 -39.51
C ASP A 133 -29.54 18.54 -38.90
N ARG A 134 -28.22 18.80 -39.04
CA ARG A 134 -27.15 17.83 -38.73
C ARG A 134 -27.18 17.34 -37.28
N GLY A 135 -27.32 18.23 -36.30
CA GLY A 135 -27.41 17.83 -34.90
C GLY A 135 -28.62 16.94 -34.62
N PHE A 136 -29.78 17.24 -35.22
CA PHE A 136 -30.97 16.41 -35.08
C PHE A 136 -30.80 15.03 -35.73
N GLU A 137 -30.20 14.96 -36.92
CA GLU A 137 -29.95 13.70 -37.62
C GLU A 137 -29.04 12.77 -36.81
N ILE A 138 -28.02 13.32 -36.14
CA ILE A 138 -27.10 12.55 -35.27
C ILE A 138 -27.84 12.03 -34.03
N VAL A 139 -28.66 12.88 -33.39
CA VAL A 139 -29.45 12.45 -32.21
C VAL A 139 -30.48 11.39 -32.58
N ASP A 140 -31.20 11.54 -33.70
CA ASP A 140 -32.14 10.52 -34.19
C ASP A 140 -31.42 9.19 -34.41
N GLN A 141 -30.25 9.22 -35.05
CA GLN A 141 -29.47 8.02 -35.33
C GLN A 141 -28.97 7.34 -34.04
N LEU A 142 -28.48 8.12 -33.08
CA LEU A 142 -28.08 7.59 -31.77
C LEU A 142 -29.27 6.99 -31.03
N LEU A 143 -30.43 7.65 -31.07
CA LEU A 143 -31.65 7.17 -30.43
C LEU A 143 -32.12 5.85 -31.03
N ASP A 144 -32.07 5.70 -32.36
CA ASP A 144 -32.37 4.44 -33.06
C ASP A 144 -31.46 3.29 -32.55
N TRP A 145 -30.18 3.57 -32.31
CA TRP A 145 -29.24 2.57 -31.75
C TRP A 145 -29.51 2.28 -30.28
N CYS A 146 -29.85 3.30 -29.50
CA CYS A 146 -30.19 3.17 -28.08
C CYS A 146 -31.47 2.33 -27.90
N GLU A 147 -32.51 2.59 -28.68
CA GLU A 147 -33.77 1.81 -28.66
C GLU A 147 -33.51 0.33 -28.96
N GLN A 148 -32.67 0.04 -29.95
CA GLN A 148 -32.32 -1.34 -30.32
C GLN A 148 -31.57 -2.09 -29.21
N ASN A 149 -30.86 -1.35 -28.36
CA ASN A 149 -30.05 -1.86 -27.26
C ASN A 149 -30.69 -1.68 -25.87
N GLU A 150 -31.93 -1.18 -25.81
CA GLU A 150 -32.64 -0.89 -24.55
C GLU A 150 -31.86 0.08 -23.62
N LEU A 151 -31.20 1.08 -24.21
CA LEU A 151 -30.47 2.13 -23.52
C LEU A 151 -31.28 3.43 -23.45
N TYR A 152 -31.27 4.10 -22.29
CA TYR A 152 -31.82 5.45 -22.19
C TYR A 152 -30.84 6.50 -22.72
N LEU A 153 -31.32 7.43 -23.53
CA LEU A 153 -30.55 8.57 -24.01
C LEU A 153 -30.93 9.83 -23.22
N ILE A 154 -29.95 10.42 -22.55
CA ILE A 154 -30.08 11.68 -21.81
C ILE A 154 -29.40 12.77 -22.63
N LEU A 155 -30.17 13.79 -23.02
CA LEU A 155 -29.65 14.91 -23.80
C LEU A 155 -29.11 15.96 -22.84
N ASP A 156 -27.82 16.28 -22.96
CA ASP A 156 -27.16 17.30 -22.16
C ASP A 156 -26.76 18.48 -23.04
N LEU A 157 -27.24 19.69 -22.72
CA LEU A 157 -26.76 20.89 -23.40
C LEU A 157 -25.43 21.35 -22.79
N HIS A 158 -24.37 20.77 -23.31
CA HIS A 158 -23.03 20.95 -22.79
C HIS A 158 -22.39 22.29 -23.20
N ALA A 159 -22.69 22.78 -24.41
CA ALA A 159 -22.30 24.11 -24.86
C ALA A 159 -23.52 24.86 -25.40
N ALA A 160 -24.01 25.83 -24.62
CA ALA A 160 -25.16 26.66 -24.98
C ALA A 160 -24.77 27.83 -25.91
N PRO A 161 -25.73 28.42 -26.65
CA PRO A 161 -25.53 29.67 -27.37
C PRO A 161 -24.86 30.74 -26.49
N GLY A 162 -23.64 31.14 -26.88
CA GLY A 162 -22.84 32.13 -26.16
C GLY A 162 -21.98 31.58 -25.02
N GLY A 163 -22.12 30.32 -24.60
CA GLY A 163 -21.37 29.72 -23.49
C GLY A 163 -21.88 30.15 -22.11
N GLN A 164 -21.90 29.20 -21.17
CA GLN A 164 -22.51 29.36 -19.84
C GLN A 164 -21.53 29.49 -18.67
N GLY A 165 -20.22 29.36 -18.88
CA GLY A 165 -19.22 29.36 -17.82
C GLY A 165 -17.99 30.21 -18.12
N TYR A 166 -17.26 30.62 -17.07
CA TYR A 166 -15.94 31.22 -17.20
C TYR A 166 -14.89 30.22 -17.70
N ASP A 167 -15.04 28.95 -17.32
CA ASP A 167 -14.25 27.89 -17.91
C ASP A 167 -14.72 27.63 -19.35
N ALA A 168 -13.96 28.21 -20.27
CA ALA A 168 -14.26 28.16 -21.69
C ALA A 168 -13.94 26.80 -22.32
N ALA A 169 -13.12 25.95 -21.67
CA ALA A 169 -12.75 24.65 -22.22
C ALA A 169 -13.97 23.72 -22.32
N ILE A 170 -14.80 23.72 -21.29
CA ILE A 170 -16.00 22.87 -21.17
C ILE A 170 -17.23 23.47 -21.89
N SER A 171 -17.35 24.80 -21.95
CA SER A 171 -18.58 25.48 -22.46
C SER A 171 -18.45 26.09 -23.85
N ASP A 172 -17.26 25.98 -24.46
CA ASP A 172 -16.85 26.67 -25.69
C ASP A 172 -17.07 28.20 -25.67
N TYR A 173 -17.03 28.82 -24.49
CA TYR A 173 -17.26 30.25 -24.35
C TYR A 173 -16.20 31.09 -25.09
N ASN A 174 -16.65 31.96 -26.00
CA ASN A 174 -15.80 32.94 -26.67
C ASN A 174 -16.02 34.35 -26.11
N SER A 175 -15.03 34.84 -25.36
CA SER A 175 -15.05 36.16 -24.72
C SER A 175 -15.11 37.38 -25.66
N GLU A 176 -14.96 37.20 -26.97
CA GLU A 176 -15.18 38.27 -27.96
C GLU A 176 -16.67 38.59 -28.16
N PHE A 177 -17.56 37.71 -27.71
CA PHE A 177 -19.01 37.80 -27.86
C PHE A 177 -19.71 37.70 -26.49
N PRO A 178 -20.93 38.26 -26.34
CA PRO A 178 -21.65 38.16 -25.08
C PRO A 178 -21.98 36.71 -24.74
N SER A 179 -21.83 36.36 -23.45
CA SER A 179 -22.17 35.03 -22.94
C SER A 179 -23.69 34.74 -22.95
N LEU A 180 -24.09 33.54 -22.52
CA LEU A 180 -25.50 33.23 -22.23
C LEU A 180 -26.11 34.21 -21.22
N TRP A 181 -25.33 34.65 -20.24
CA TRP A 181 -25.80 35.51 -19.14
C TRP A 181 -25.79 37.00 -19.51
N GLU A 182 -25.08 37.39 -20.56
CA GLU A 182 -24.94 38.77 -21.00
C GLU A 182 -25.88 39.14 -22.17
N SER A 183 -26.55 38.16 -22.79
CA SER A 183 -27.45 38.37 -23.93
C SER A 183 -28.79 37.66 -23.77
N VAL A 184 -29.87 38.44 -23.83
CA VAL A 184 -31.25 37.93 -23.87
C VAL A 184 -31.50 37.13 -25.15
N GLU A 185 -30.85 37.48 -26.25
CA GLU A 185 -30.94 36.76 -27.52
C GLU A 185 -30.33 35.36 -27.42
N ASN A 186 -29.18 35.20 -26.74
CA ASN A 186 -28.61 33.89 -26.43
C ASN A 186 -29.54 33.06 -25.53
N GLN A 187 -30.14 33.67 -24.49
CA GLN A 187 -31.12 32.98 -23.64
C GLN A 187 -32.35 32.52 -24.43
N ASN A 188 -32.93 33.41 -25.24
CA ASN A 188 -34.09 33.10 -26.08
C ASN A 188 -33.78 31.99 -27.09
N LYS A 189 -32.59 32.01 -27.68
CA LYS A 189 -32.15 30.97 -28.62
C LYS A 189 -31.96 29.62 -27.91
N THR A 190 -31.41 29.61 -26.70
CA THR A 190 -31.27 28.40 -25.88
C THR A 190 -32.63 27.82 -25.50
N ILE A 191 -33.57 28.66 -25.06
CA ILE A 191 -34.96 28.26 -24.75
C ILE A 191 -35.64 27.68 -26.00
N ALA A 192 -35.47 28.32 -27.16
CA ALA A 192 -36.04 27.85 -28.42
C ALA A 192 -35.43 26.51 -28.87
N LEU A 193 -34.15 26.26 -28.62
CA LEU A 193 -33.51 24.98 -28.93
C LEU A 193 -34.13 23.86 -28.09
N TRP A 194 -34.27 24.06 -26.78
CA TRP A 194 -34.96 23.11 -25.92
C TRP A 194 -36.42 22.90 -26.31
N GLU A 195 -37.12 23.95 -26.75
CA GLU A 195 -38.47 23.83 -27.31
C GLU A 195 -38.49 22.91 -28.54
N GLN A 196 -37.52 23.05 -29.47
CA GLN A 196 -37.43 22.18 -30.65
C GLN A 196 -37.12 20.72 -30.28
N LEU A 197 -36.20 20.48 -29.35
CA LEU A 197 -35.85 19.13 -28.89
C LEU A 197 -37.06 18.45 -28.22
N ALA A 198 -37.75 19.17 -27.31
CA ALA A 198 -38.98 18.69 -26.67
C ALA A 198 -40.09 18.41 -27.69
N MET A 199 -40.31 19.32 -28.67
CA MET A 199 -41.28 19.11 -29.74
C MET A 199 -41.02 17.84 -30.55
N ARG A 200 -39.74 17.53 -30.78
CA ARG A 200 -39.29 16.39 -31.59
C ARG A 200 -39.40 15.08 -30.84
N TYR A 201 -38.98 15.04 -29.58
CA TYR A 201 -38.74 13.79 -28.86
C TYR A 201 -39.76 13.44 -27.76
N LYS A 202 -40.78 14.26 -27.50
CA LYS A 202 -41.80 14.05 -26.45
C LYS A 202 -42.48 12.67 -26.39
N ASP A 203 -42.51 11.96 -27.51
CA ASP A 203 -43.19 10.65 -27.67
C ASP A 203 -42.19 9.48 -27.68
N GLU A 204 -40.88 9.75 -27.52
CA GLU A 204 -39.80 8.77 -27.62
C GLU A 204 -39.42 8.18 -26.24
N PRO A 205 -39.84 6.95 -25.91
CA PRO A 205 -39.73 6.41 -24.54
C PRO A 205 -38.31 6.09 -24.10
N TRP A 206 -37.36 6.04 -25.04
CA TRP A 206 -35.94 5.82 -24.75
C TRP A 206 -35.18 7.11 -24.49
N ILE A 207 -35.81 8.27 -24.61
CA ILE A 207 -35.27 9.50 -24.03
C ILE A 207 -35.44 9.43 -22.51
N GLY A 208 -34.33 9.38 -21.78
CA GLY A 208 -34.33 9.33 -20.32
C GLY A 208 -34.66 10.68 -19.68
N GLY A 209 -34.30 11.77 -20.35
CA GLY A 209 -34.54 13.13 -19.87
C GLY A 209 -33.67 14.18 -20.55
N TYR A 210 -33.81 15.41 -20.05
CA TYR A 210 -33.13 16.60 -20.53
C TYR A 210 -32.31 17.23 -19.43
N ASP A 211 -31.00 17.20 -19.57
CA ASP A 211 -30.04 17.88 -18.71
C ASP A 211 -29.77 19.28 -19.26
N LEU A 212 -30.32 20.29 -18.59
CA LEU A 212 -30.65 21.55 -19.24
C LEU A 212 -29.43 22.40 -19.60
N LEU A 213 -28.36 22.30 -18.81
CA LEU A 213 -27.16 23.12 -18.96
C LEU A 213 -26.01 22.59 -18.10
N ASN A 214 -24.93 22.14 -18.75
CA ASN A 214 -23.73 21.62 -18.09
C ASN A 214 -22.91 22.70 -17.37
N GLU A 215 -22.48 22.41 -16.15
CA GLU A 215 -21.44 23.07 -15.35
C GLU A 215 -21.43 24.59 -15.43
N THR A 216 -22.57 25.23 -15.18
CA THR A 216 -22.61 26.69 -15.07
C THR A 216 -21.60 27.13 -14.02
N ASN A 217 -20.69 28.05 -14.36
CA ASN A 217 -19.71 28.62 -13.45
C ASN A 217 -19.59 30.11 -13.72
N TRP A 218 -20.58 30.87 -13.25
CA TRP A 218 -20.68 32.30 -13.51
C TRP A 218 -21.14 33.07 -12.28
N ASP A 219 -20.75 34.35 -12.18
CA ASP A 219 -21.22 35.23 -11.10
C ASP A 219 -22.66 35.69 -11.41
N LEU A 220 -23.62 34.91 -10.92
CA LEU A 220 -25.05 35.11 -11.15
C LEU A 220 -25.74 35.73 -9.94
N ALA A 221 -26.71 36.60 -10.21
CA ALA A 221 -27.56 37.12 -9.14
C ALA A 221 -28.41 35.99 -8.53
N ASN A 222 -28.81 36.15 -7.25
CA ASN A 222 -29.72 35.21 -6.59
C ASN A 222 -30.95 34.93 -7.46
N PHE A 223 -31.18 33.65 -7.77
CA PHE A 223 -32.28 33.12 -8.60
C PHE A 223 -32.21 33.41 -10.10
N GLU A 224 -31.12 33.97 -10.63
CA GLU A 224 -30.97 34.18 -12.08
C GLU A 224 -30.95 32.85 -12.84
N LEU A 225 -30.10 31.91 -12.41
CA LEU A 225 -30.07 30.54 -12.94
C LEU A 225 -31.44 29.85 -12.84
N ARG A 226 -32.09 29.92 -11.67
CA ARG A 226 -33.45 29.40 -11.48
C ARG A 226 -34.45 30.00 -12.46
N SER A 227 -34.41 31.32 -12.65
CA SER A 227 -35.34 32.02 -13.52
C SER A 227 -35.16 31.61 -14.98
N PHE A 228 -33.92 31.36 -15.40
CA PHE A 228 -33.62 30.80 -16.70
C PHE A 228 -34.12 29.35 -16.83
N TYR A 229 -33.78 28.46 -15.89
CA TYR A 229 -34.25 27.06 -15.93
C TYR A 229 -35.77 26.93 -15.89
N VAL A 230 -36.49 27.77 -15.15
CA VAL A 230 -37.95 27.77 -15.15
C VAL A 230 -38.51 28.19 -16.53
N GLN A 231 -37.86 29.12 -17.23
CA GLN A 231 -38.27 29.49 -18.60
C GLN A 231 -38.02 28.34 -19.59
N VAL A 232 -36.87 27.69 -19.51
CA VAL A 232 -36.55 26.49 -20.32
C VAL A 232 -37.53 25.36 -20.02
N THR A 233 -37.77 25.06 -18.73
CA THR A 233 -38.74 24.04 -18.29
C THR A 233 -40.13 24.33 -18.83
N ASN A 234 -40.61 25.58 -18.72
CA ASN A 234 -41.93 25.95 -19.26
C ASN A 234 -42.02 25.72 -20.77
N ALA A 235 -40.99 26.11 -21.53
CA ALA A 235 -40.95 25.89 -22.98
C ALA A 235 -40.97 24.41 -23.35
N ILE A 236 -40.23 23.56 -22.61
CA ILE A 236 -40.27 22.10 -22.77
C ILE A 236 -41.68 21.59 -22.46
N ARG A 237 -42.26 21.98 -21.31
CA ARG A 237 -43.59 21.51 -20.86
C ARG A 237 -44.76 21.99 -21.73
N GLU A 238 -44.56 22.94 -22.66
CA GLU A 238 -45.55 23.25 -23.68
C GLU A 238 -45.76 22.08 -24.67
N HIS A 239 -44.74 21.22 -24.83
CA HIS A 239 -44.75 20.14 -25.82
C HIS A 239 -44.53 18.75 -25.20
N ASP A 240 -43.75 18.65 -24.13
CA ASP A 240 -43.33 17.40 -23.50
C ASP A 240 -43.58 17.41 -21.98
N THR A 241 -44.51 16.57 -21.52
CA THR A 241 -44.85 16.38 -20.11
C THR A 241 -44.33 15.09 -19.51
N ASN A 242 -43.58 14.29 -20.28
CA ASN A 242 -43.24 12.91 -19.94
C ASN A 242 -41.81 12.78 -19.41
N HIS A 243 -40.84 13.44 -20.05
CA HIS A 243 -39.43 13.22 -19.73
C HIS A 243 -38.95 13.99 -18.49
N ILE A 244 -37.95 13.42 -17.80
CA ILE A 244 -37.32 14.01 -16.62
C ILE A 244 -36.54 15.27 -17.01
N ILE A 245 -36.59 16.29 -16.16
CA ILE A 245 -35.69 17.45 -16.24
C ILE A 245 -34.56 17.25 -15.23
N PHE A 246 -33.33 17.15 -15.72
CA PHE A 246 -32.14 17.19 -14.88
C PHE A 246 -31.66 18.64 -14.79
N ILE A 247 -31.35 19.07 -13.56
CA ILE A 247 -30.84 20.42 -13.32
C ILE A 247 -29.52 20.37 -12.58
N GLU A 248 -28.53 21.07 -13.12
CA GLU A 248 -27.23 21.25 -12.50
C GLU A 248 -27.16 22.52 -11.65
N GLY A 249 -26.27 22.51 -10.66
CA GLY A 249 -25.92 23.68 -9.85
C GLY A 249 -25.02 24.68 -10.59
N ASN A 250 -24.92 25.90 -10.04
CA ASN A 250 -23.81 26.79 -10.41
C ASN A 250 -22.49 26.25 -9.82
N TRP A 251 -21.37 26.87 -10.19
CA TRP A 251 -20.01 26.48 -9.79
C TRP A 251 -19.75 24.99 -10.01
N PHE A 252 -19.77 24.57 -11.29
CA PHE A 252 -19.46 23.21 -11.73
C PHE A 252 -20.43 22.17 -11.15
N ALA A 253 -21.74 22.45 -11.23
CA ALA A 253 -22.80 21.59 -10.70
C ALA A 253 -22.75 21.32 -9.18
N ASN A 254 -22.00 22.13 -8.41
CA ASN A 254 -21.77 21.91 -6.97
C ASN A 254 -22.47 22.94 -6.05
N ASP A 255 -23.10 23.98 -6.60
CA ASP A 255 -23.88 24.97 -5.83
C ASP A 255 -25.34 25.06 -6.28
N PHE A 256 -26.24 24.50 -5.47
CA PHE A 256 -27.69 24.53 -5.68
C PHE A 256 -28.38 25.66 -4.91
N THR A 257 -27.61 26.60 -4.36
CA THR A 257 -28.17 27.77 -3.67
C THR A 257 -29.06 28.56 -4.62
N GLY A 258 -30.34 28.71 -4.25
CA GLY A 258 -31.34 29.38 -5.08
C GLY A 258 -32.02 28.47 -6.11
N LEU A 259 -31.63 27.20 -6.25
CA LEU A 259 -32.33 26.20 -7.07
C LEU A 259 -33.34 25.35 -6.28
N ILE A 260 -33.40 25.54 -4.96
CA ILE A 260 -34.34 24.90 -4.04
C ILE A 260 -35.47 25.86 -3.61
N PRO A 261 -36.72 25.39 -3.35
CA PRO A 261 -37.25 24.05 -3.61
C PRO A 261 -37.42 23.74 -5.11
N PRO A 262 -37.64 22.47 -5.51
CA PRO A 262 -37.92 22.08 -6.89
C PRO A 262 -39.16 22.80 -7.46
N TRP A 263 -39.25 22.95 -8.79
CA TRP A 263 -40.37 23.63 -9.48
C TRP A 263 -41.13 22.79 -10.50
N ASP A 264 -40.63 21.60 -10.84
CA ASP A 264 -41.30 20.62 -11.69
C ASP A 264 -41.41 19.30 -10.92
N ASP A 265 -42.54 18.60 -11.11
CA ASP A 265 -42.83 17.36 -10.38
C ASP A 265 -42.01 16.17 -10.92
N ASN A 266 -41.46 16.27 -12.14
CA ASN A 266 -40.66 15.25 -12.80
C ASN A 266 -39.23 15.76 -13.06
N MET A 267 -38.52 16.08 -11.98
CA MET A 267 -37.20 16.71 -12.00
C MET A 267 -36.22 16.01 -11.05
N ALA A 268 -34.95 15.92 -11.42
CA ALA A 268 -33.86 15.43 -10.58
C ALA A 268 -32.72 16.45 -10.49
N TYR A 269 -32.04 16.50 -9.33
CA TYR A 269 -30.84 17.32 -9.18
C TYR A 269 -29.62 16.55 -9.69
N SER A 270 -28.91 17.14 -10.65
CA SER A 270 -27.72 16.57 -11.30
C SER A 270 -26.47 17.25 -10.75
N PHE A 271 -25.63 16.54 -9.99
CA PHE A 271 -24.40 17.10 -9.43
C PHE A 271 -23.17 16.39 -9.99
N HIS A 272 -22.02 17.05 -10.00
CA HIS A 272 -20.76 16.48 -10.49
C HIS A 272 -19.79 16.24 -9.35
N LYS A 273 -18.91 15.25 -9.52
CA LYS A 273 -17.89 14.91 -8.53
C LYS A 273 -16.59 14.54 -9.22
N TYR A 274 -15.50 15.24 -8.88
CA TYR A 274 -14.16 14.94 -9.36
C TYR A 274 -13.16 14.95 -8.21
N TRP A 275 -12.17 14.06 -8.27
CA TRP A 275 -10.92 14.05 -7.48
C TRP A 275 -11.08 14.36 -5.98
N SER A 276 -12.17 13.96 -5.35
CA SER A 276 -12.49 14.22 -3.93
C SER A 276 -12.69 12.91 -3.18
N TYR A 277 -12.69 12.93 -1.85
CA TYR A 277 -12.91 11.71 -1.05
C TYR A 277 -14.23 11.00 -1.41
N ASN A 278 -14.23 9.67 -1.38
CA ASN A 278 -15.41 8.84 -1.69
C ASN A 278 -16.09 8.32 -0.41
N ASN A 279 -16.45 9.24 0.48
CA ASN A 279 -17.20 8.96 1.71
C ASN A 279 -18.54 9.71 1.73
N THR A 280 -19.43 9.33 2.65
CA THR A 280 -20.78 9.91 2.74
C THR A 280 -20.73 11.41 3.03
N GLU A 281 -19.77 11.85 3.85
CA GLU A 281 -19.54 13.24 4.22
C GLU A 281 -19.33 14.12 2.99
N SER A 282 -18.59 13.62 1.99
CA SER A 282 -18.29 14.34 0.75
C SER A 282 -19.52 14.66 -0.11
N ILE A 283 -20.62 13.93 0.06
CA ILE A 283 -21.88 14.14 -0.67
C ILE A 283 -23.05 14.50 0.24
N GLN A 284 -22.82 14.71 1.54
CA GLN A 284 -23.89 14.95 2.51
C GLN A 284 -24.77 16.14 2.13
N TRP A 285 -24.17 17.18 1.54
CA TRP A 285 -24.88 18.38 1.13
C TRP A 285 -25.95 18.12 0.04
N VAL A 286 -25.72 17.21 -0.92
CA VAL A 286 -26.77 16.79 -1.89
C VAL A 286 -27.77 15.84 -1.26
N LEU A 287 -27.32 14.94 -0.38
CA LEU A 287 -28.21 14.02 0.33
C LEU A 287 -29.22 14.80 1.18
N ASP A 288 -28.80 15.89 1.81
CA ASP A 288 -29.66 16.79 2.56
C ASP A 288 -30.72 17.44 1.67
N ILE A 289 -30.35 17.89 0.47
CA ILE A 289 -31.30 18.44 -0.52
C ILE A 289 -32.34 17.38 -0.92
N ARG A 290 -31.88 16.17 -1.30
CA ARG A 290 -32.76 15.03 -1.63
C ARG A 290 -33.74 14.71 -0.50
N ASN A 291 -33.23 14.64 0.73
CA ASN A 291 -34.01 14.27 1.91
C ASN A 291 -35.03 15.36 2.27
N GLN A 292 -34.65 16.62 2.17
CA GLN A 292 -35.51 17.75 2.49
C GLN A 292 -36.66 17.91 1.49
N TYR A 293 -36.40 17.71 0.18
CA TYR A 293 -37.36 17.99 -0.87
C TYR A 293 -37.98 16.75 -1.52
N ASN A 294 -37.51 15.55 -1.17
CA ASN A 294 -38.00 14.29 -1.72
C ASN A 294 -37.93 14.28 -3.25
N THR A 295 -36.73 14.59 -3.75
CA THR A 295 -36.39 14.75 -5.16
C THR A 295 -35.17 13.89 -5.48
N PRO A 296 -35.14 13.12 -6.57
CA PRO A 296 -34.02 12.25 -6.87
C PRO A 296 -32.72 13.01 -7.15
N LEU A 297 -31.60 12.31 -6.95
CA LEU A 297 -30.29 12.75 -7.36
C LEU A 297 -29.82 11.91 -8.54
N TRP A 298 -29.01 12.52 -9.39
CA TRP A 298 -28.23 11.84 -10.40
C TRP A 298 -26.83 12.46 -10.38
N MET A 299 -25.79 11.63 -10.40
CA MET A 299 -24.43 12.12 -10.56
C MET A 299 -24.19 12.28 -12.07
N GLY A 300 -24.31 13.51 -12.56
CA GLY A 300 -24.37 13.82 -14.00
C GLY A 300 -23.03 13.71 -14.71
N GLU A 301 -21.92 13.78 -13.97
CA GLU A 301 -20.58 13.68 -14.55
C GLU A 301 -19.49 13.43 -13.50
N SER A 302 -18.62 12.45 -13.79
CA SER A 302 -17.42 12.13 -13.04
C SER A 302 -16.43 11.36 -13.89
N GLY A 303 -15.16 11.29 -13.50
CA GLY A 303 -14.14 10.49 -14.16
C GLY A 303 -12.72 10.98 -13.91
N GLU A 304 -11.84 10.72 -14.86
CA GLU A 304 -10.46 11.25 -14.90
C GLU A 304 -9.60 10.92 -13.66
N ASN A 305 -9.70 9.69 -13.13
CA ASN A 305 -9.00 9.23 -11.92
C ASN A 305 -8.65 7.73 -12.04
N SER A 306 -8.07 7.14 -10.99
CA SER A 306 -7.70 5.73 -10.92
C SER A 306 -8.91 4.81 -10.84
N ASN A 307 -8.70 3.54 -11.16
CA ASN A 307 -9.70 2.48 -11.02
C ASN A 307 -10.17 2.29 -9.56
N LEU A 308 -9.30 2.49 -8.57
CA LEU A 308 -9.68 2.50 -7.16
C LEU A 308 -10.71 3.59 -6.90
N TRP A 309 -10.42 4.82 -7.34
CA TRP A 309 -11.33 5.94 -7.16
C TRP A 309 -12.64 5.72 -7.89
N PHE A 310 -12.61 5.18 -9.12
CA PHE A 310 -13.83 4.85 -9.90
C PHE A 310 -14.72 3.88 -9.12
N THR A 311 -14.12 2.80 -8.64
CA THR A 311 -14.82 1.76 -7.90
C THR A 311 -15.50 2.32 -6.65
N ASP A 312 -14.76 3.10 -5.85
CA ASP A 312 -15.25 3.62 -4.58
C ASP A 312 -16.30 4.72 -4.76
N ALA A 313 -16.15 5.58 -5.78
CA ALA A 313 -17.15 6.59 -6.11
C ALA A 313 -18.47 5.93 -6.57
N ILE A 314 -18.41 4.94 -7.46
CA ILE A 314 -19.60 4.23 -7.93
C ILE A 314 -20.27 3.47 -6.78
N ARG A 315 -19.49 2.79 -5.93
CA ARG A 315 -20.02 2.14 -4.72
C ARG A 315 -20.75 3.13 -3.83
N LEU A 316 -20.15 4.30 -3.57
CA LEU A 316 -20.78 5.38 -2.78
C LEU A 316 -22.13 5.82 -3.38
N PHE A 317 -22.21 5.99 -4.70
CA PHE A 317 -23.45 6.42 -5.36
C PHE A 317 -24.52 5.33 -5.30
N GLU A 318 -24.17 4.09 -5.65
CA GLU A 318 -25.14 2.99 -5.69
C GLU A 318 -25.61 2.57 -4.29
N ASP A 319 -24.74 2.60 -3.27
CA ASP A 319 -25.13 2.40 -1.86
C ASP A 319 -26.11 3.47 -1.36
N ASN A 320 -26.18 4.61 -2.06
CA ASN A 320 -27.11 5.70 -1.78
C ASN A 320 -28.28 5.76 -2.77
N ASP A 321 -28.47 4.78 -3.64
CA ASP A 321 -29.52 4.77 -4.67
C ASP A 321 -29.40 5.96 -5.65
N ILE A 322 -28.18 6.29 -6.07
CA ILE A 322 -27.87 7.40 -6.99
C ILE A 322 -27.29 6.82 -8.28
N GLY A 323 -27.93 7.10 -9.42
CA GLY A 323 -27.36 6.82 -10.74
C GLY A 323 -26.19 7.75 -11.07
N TRP A 324 -25.38 7.36 -12.04
CA TRP A 324 -24.14 8.04 -12.40
C TRP A 324 -23.91 8.11 -13.92
N ALA A 325 -23.09 9.06 -14.36
CA ALA A 325 -22.60 9.18 -15.73
C ALA A 325 -21.10 9.40 -15.76
N TRP A 326 -20.39 8.52 -16.49
CA TRP A 326 -18.93 8.49 -16.48
C TRP A 326 -18.31 9.11 -17.72
N TRP A 327 -17.29 9.91 -17.49
CA TRP A 327 -16.62 10.74 -18.48
C TRP A 327 -15.12 10.40 -18.58
N PRO A 328 -14.54 10.38 -19.79
CA PRO A 328 -15.17 10.28 -21.11
C PRO A 328 -15.20 8.83 -21.65
N TRP A 329 -16.02 8.58 -22.68
CA TRP A 329 -16.04 7.31 -23.40
C TRP A 329 -14.72 6.99 -24.10
N LYS A 330 -14.14 7.99 -24.80
CA LYS A 330 -12.92 7.88 -25.60
C LYS A 330 -11.95 9.03 -25.33
N LYS A 331 -10.65 8.74 -25.27
CA LYS A 331 -9.59 9.75 -25.15
C LYS A 331 -8.31 9.31 -25.86
N THR A 332 -7.49 10.25 -26.32
CA THR A 332 -6.25 9.94 -27.05
C THR A 332 -5.12 9.54 -26.10
N GLU A 333 -4.47 8.39 -26.36
CA GLU A 333 -3.33 7.88 -25.58
C GLU A 333 -3.57 7.91 -24.06
N SER A 334 -4.75 7.46 -23.63
CA SER A 334 -5.21 7.48 -22.24
C SER A 334 -5.37 6.07 -21.67
N ILE A 335 -5.01 5.91 -20.40
CA ILE A 335 -5.30 4.72 -19.60
C ILE A 335 -6.62 4.84 -18.83
N ASN A 336 -7.08 6.06 -18.54
CA ASN A 336 -8.18 6.36 -17.61
C ASN A 336 -9.56 6.54 -18.26
N SER A 337 -9.68 6.22 -19.55
CA SER A 337 -10.95 6.18 -20.29
C SER A 337 -11.25 4.75 -20.73
N THR A 338 -12.49 4.46 -21.13
CA THR A 338 -12.87 3.09 -21.57
C THR A 338 -12.12 2.69 -22.83
N LEU A 339 -11.96 3.63 -23.75
CA LEU A 339 -11.33 3.42 -25.06
C LEU A 339 -10.26 4.48 -25.32
N SER A 340 -9.09 4.02 -25.75
CA SER A 340 -7.96 4.88 -26.07
C SER A 340 -7.75 4.97 -27.58
N ILE A 341 -7.69 6.19 -28.10
CA ILE A 341 -7.41 6.48 -29.52
C ILE A 341 -5.91 6.62 -29.70
N SER A 342 -5.32 5.84 -30.61
CA SER A 342 -3.92 6.02 -30.96
C SER A 342 -3.71 7.31 -31.76
N SER A 343 -2.69 8.07 -31.40
CA SER A 343 -2.24 9.23 -32.17
C SER A 343 -1.44 8.79 -33.40
N ASN A 344 -1.20 9.72 -34.33
CA ASN A 344 -0.34 9.49 -35.48
C ASN A 344 0.66 10.64 -35.67
N SER A 345 1.82 10.35 -36.29
CA SER A 345 2.90 11.34 -36.41
C SER A 345 2.51 12.60 -37.15
N ASN A 346 1.57 12.52 -38.10
CA ASN A 346 1.09 13.69 -38.83
C ASN A 346 0.17 14.54 -37.96
N PHE A 347 -0.76 13.93 -37.22
CA PHE A 347 -1.58 14.63 -36.24
C PHE A 347 -0.70 15.28 -35.16
N GLN A 348 0.28 14.55 -34.62
CA GLN A 348 1.24 15.10 -33.66
C GLN A 348 2.01 16.31 -34.22
N SER A 349 2.33 16.32 -35.52
CA SER A 349 2.98 17.48 -36.15
C SER A 349 2.07 18.73 -36.19
N ILE A 350 0.75 18.53 -36.26
CA ILE A 350 -0.25 19.60 -36.16
C ILE A 350 -0.27 20.14 -34.72
N ILE A 351 -0.32 19.25 -33.72
CA ILE A 351 -0.27 19.64 -32.29
C ILE A 351 0.97 20.47 -32.00
N ASN A 352 2.14 19.96 -32.41
CA ASN A 352 3.43 20.63 -32.19
C ASN A 352 3.44 22.02 -32.85
N TYR A 353 3.00 22.12 -34.10
CA TYR A 353 2.91 23.40 -34.81
C TYR A 353 2.00 24.40 -34.10
N PHE A 354 0.87 23.95 -33.56
CA PHE A 354 -0.05 24.85 -32.87
C PHE A 354 0.41 25.27 -31.47
N ALA A 355 1.27 24.48 -30.84
CA ALA A 355 1.89 24.79 -29.55
C ALA A 355 3.04 25.81 -29.67
N ASP A 356 3.93 25.67 -30.67
CA ASP A 356 5.16 26.49 -30.76
C ASP A 356 5.30 27.35 -32.04
N GLY A 357 4.38 27.19 -33.00
CA GLY A 357 4.38 27.90 -34.28
C GLY A 357 5.49 27.47 -35.25
N GLN A 358 6.25 26.41 -34.95
CA GLN A 358 7.36 25.91 -35.76
C GLN A 358 6.96 24.70 -36.61
N ASN A 359 7.74 24.46 -37.67
CA ASN A 359 7.61 23.27 -38.52
C ASN A 359 6.19 23.02 -39.06
N GLN A 360 5.51 24.07 -39.51
CA GLN A 360 4.15 23.98 -40.07
C GLN A 360 4.03 22.82 -41.07
N PRO A 361 3.13 21.85 -40.85
CA PRO A 361 2.92 20.75 -41.79
C PRO A 361 2.32 21.25 -43.11
N SER A 362 2.57 20.52 -44.19
CA SER A 362 1.85 20.77 -45.44
C SER A 362 0.35 20.46 -45.25
N ILE A 363 -0.51 21.12 -46.03
CA ILE A 363 -1.96 20.84 -46.00
C ILE A 363 -2.23 19.35 -46.27
N GLU A 364 -1.48 18.72 -47.18
CA GLU A 364 -1.59 17.29 -47.48
C GLU A 364 -1.27 16.41 -46.26
N ASN A 365 -0.16 16.69 -45.57
CA ASN A 365 0.22 15.93 -44.37
C ASN A 365 -0.75 16.18 -43.22
N ALA A 366 -1.19 17.44 -43.04
CA ALA A 366 -2.16 17.79 -42.02
C ALA A 366 -3.48 17.05 -42.24
N MET A 367 -4.02 17.07 -43.47
CA MET A 367 -5.23 16.34 -43.81
C MET A 367 -5.06 14.82 -43.70
N GLN A 368 -3.91 14.27 -44.07
CA GLN A 368 -3.64 12.85 -43.84
C GLN A 368 -3.69 12.52 -42.34
N GLY A 369 -3.09 13.34 -41.49
CA GLY A 369 -3.10 13.15 -40.04
C GLY A 369 -4.50 13.26 -39.41
N LEU A 370 -5.26 14.29 -39.79
CA LEU A 370 -6.63 14.54 -39.31
C LEU A 370 -7.60 13.43 -39.72
N MET A 371 -7.60 13.03 -41.00
CA MET A 371 -8.52 12.00 -41.48
C MET A 371 -8.15 10.61 -40.94
N GLN A 372 -6.87 10.32 -40.77
CA GLN A 372 -6.41 9.10 -40.10
C GLN A 372 -6.85 9.10 -38.63
N PHE A 373 -6.63 10.20 -37.90
CA PHE A 373 -7.06 10.33 -36.51
C PHE A 373 -8.58 10.16 -36.33
N SER A 374 -9.38 10.75 -37.22
CA SER A 374 -10.83 10.51 -37.27
C SER A 374 -11.17 9.04 -37.54
N THR A 375 -10.46 8.36 -38.45
CA THR A 375 -10.68 6.92 -38.71
C THR A 375 -10.28 6.05 -37.50
N ASP A 376 -9.20 6.41 -36.81
CA ASP A 376 -8.68 5.70 -35.64
C ASP A 376 -9.60 5.87 -34.41
N SER A 377 -10.50 6.86 -34.42
CA SER A 377 -11.51 7.03 -33.37
C SER A 377 -12.63 5.99 -33.38
N ARG A 378 -12.78 5.21 -34.47
CA ARG A 378 -13.75 4.10 -34.53
C ARG A 378 -13.37 3.03 -33.53
N ILE A 379 -14.35 2.46 -32.83
CA ILE A 379 -14.12 1.51 -31.72
C ILE A 379 -13.21 0.33 -32.10
N GLU A 380 -13.35 -0.20 -33.32
CA GLU A 380 -12.52 -1.31 -33.82
C GLU A 380 -11.03 -0.97 -34.02
N ASN A 381 -10.68 0.32 -34.01
CA ASN A 381 -9.32 0.85 -34.11
C ASN A 381 -8.78 1.39 -32.77
N THR A 382 -9.61 1.41 -31.73
CA THR A 382 -9.22 1.88 -30.39
C THR A 382 -8.65 0.74 -29.53
N HIS A 383 -7.83 1.11 -28.55
CA HIS A 383 -7.42 0.18 -27.49
C HIS A 383 -8.50 0.14 -26.40
N TYR A 384 -8.93 -1.07 -26.03
CA TYR A 384 -9.96 -1.29 -25.02
C TYR A 384 -9.35 -1.49 -23.64
N ASN A 385 -9.57 -0.54 -22.73
CA ASN A 385 -9.12 -0.59 -21.35
C ASN A 385 -10.10 -1.42 -20.51
N SER A 386 -10.03 -2.75 -20.65
CA SER A 386 -10.97 -3.68 -19.98
C SER A 386 -10.99 -3.55 -18.45
N ASN A 387 -9.86 -3.17 -17.83
CA ASN A 387 -9.75 -2.90 -16.40
C ASN A 387 -10.60 -1.72 -15.94
N VAL A 388 -10.88 -0.74 -16.81
CA VAL A 388 -11.72 0.42 -16.47
C VAL A 388 -13.19 0.00 -16.38
N ILE A 389 -13.67 -0.80 -17.34
CA ILE A 389 -15.04 -1.36 -17.28
C ILE A 389 -15.21 -2.28 -16.08
N ASP A 390 -14.22 -3.12 -15.77
CA ASP A 390 -14.24 -4.00 -14.61
C ASP A 390 -14.37 -3.19 -13.29
N ALA A 391 -13.60 -2.10 -13.17
CA ALA A 391 -13.65 -1.17 -12.05
C ALA A 391 -15.00 -0.46 -11.91
N MET A 392 -15.69 -0.17 -13.02
CA MET A 392 -16.99 0.50 -12.99
C MET A 392 -18.16 -0.45 -12.74
N MET A 393 -18.09 -1.69 -13.22
CA MET A 393 -19.26 -2.58 -13.30
C MET A 393 -19.23 -3.73 -12.30
N ARG A 394 -18.06 -4.31 -12.04
CA ARG A 394 -17.93 -5.51 -11.20
C ARG A 394 -17.41 -5.18 -9.82
N GLN A 395 -16.29 -4.45 -9.75
CA GLN A 395 -15.59 -4.15 -8.50
C GLN A 395 -16.40 -3.36 -7.45
N PRO A 396 -17.38 -2.51 -7.81
CA PRO A 396 -18.22 -1.85 -6.80
C PRO A 396 -19.02 -2.86 -5.97
N HIS A 397 -19.28 -4.06 -6.51
CA HIS A 397 -20.17 -5.06 -5.93
C HIS A 397 -19.45 -6.30 -5.38
N THR A 398 -18.14 -6.44 -5.60
CA THR A 398 -17.38 -7.61 -5.13
C THR A 398 -15.88 -7.32 -5.04
N TYR A 399 -15.22 -7.98 -4.10
CA TYR A 399 -13.76 -8.00 -3.96
C TYR A 399 -13.11 -9.24 -4.58
N GLU A 400 -13.89 -10.11 -5.24
CA GLU A 400 -13.34 -11.24 -5.99
C GLU A 400 -12.37 -10.75 -7.07
N THR A 401 -11.33 -11.53 -7.38
CA THR A 401 -10.35 -11.20 -8.40
C THR A 401 -10.46 -12.11 -9.61
N LEU A 402 -10.26 -11.57 -10.82
CA LEU A 402 -10.30 -12.31 -12.08
C LEU A 402 -8.94 -12.32 -12.75
N ALA A 403 -8.61 -13.42 -13.44
CA ALA A 403 -7.42 -13.48 -14.28
C ALA A 403 -7.48 -12.40 -15.37
N TYR A 404 -6.46 -11.56 -15.47
CA TYR A 404 -6.35 -10.58 -16.57
C TYR A 404 -5.95 -11.27 -17.88
N SER A 405 -5.08 -12.27 -17.80
CA SER A 405 -4.63 -13.07 -18.93
C SER A 405 -4.58 -14.57 -18.56
N GLU A 406 -4.49 -15.43 -19.57
CA GLU A 406 -4.31 -16.86 -19.36
C GLU A 406 -2.84 -17.16 -18.98
N ASN A 407 -2.60 -17.44 -17.70
CA ASN A 407 -1.27 -17.76 -17.17
C ASN A 407 -1.13 -19.27 -16.94
N LEU A 408 -0.42 -19.97 -17.83
CA LEU A 408 -0.14 -21.41 -17.71
C LEU A 408 1.26 -21.66 -17.13
N ILE A 409 1.39 -22.65 -16.24
CA ILE A 409 2.70 -23.12 -15.73
C ILE A 409 2.91 -24.59 -16.14
N PRO A 410 4.02 -24.94 -16.84
CA PRO A 410 5.13 -24.08 -17.26
C PRO A 410 4.75 -23.07 -18.35
N GLY A 411 5.36 -21.89 -18.32
CA GLY A 411 5.03 -20.78 -19.20
C GLY A 411 5.56 -19.43 -18.71
N VAL A 412 5.16 -18.35 -19.39
CA VAL A 412 5.53 -16.97 -19.06
C VAL A 412 4.34 -16.28 -18.41
N ILE A 413 4.59 -15.56 -17.33
CA ILE A 413 3.67 -14.63 -16.68
C ILE A 413 4.28 -13.23 -16.80
N TYR A 414 3.62 -12.34 -17.54
CA TYR A 414 4.01 -10.94 -17.60
C TYR A 414 3.55 -10.25 -16.33
N LEU A 415 4.45 -9.56 -15.64
CA LEU A 415 4.13 -9.04 -14.32
C LEU A 415 3.13 -7.87 -14.38
N THR A 416 3.04 -7.17 -15.52
CA THR A 416 2.03 -6.15 -15.80
C THR A 416 0.60 -6.71 -15.99
N ASP A 417 0.47 -8.04 -16.16
CA ASP A 417 -0.80 -8.75 -16.37
C ASP A 417 -1.33 -9.37 -15.06
N TYR A 418 -1.17 -8.68 -13.92
CA TYR A 418 -1.76 -9.09 -12.64
C TYR A 418 -3.29 -9.13 -12.70
N ASP A 419 -3.94 -9.80 -11.76
CA ASP A 419 -5.38 -10.00 -11.77
C ASP A 419 -6.17 -8.66 -11.83
N LEU A 420 -7.37 -8.72 -12.37
CA LEU A 420 -8.38 -7.67 -12.26
C LEU A 420 -9.01 -7.72 -10.86
N GLY A 421 -9.05 -6.58 -10.18
CA GLY A 421 -9.68 -6.42 -8.88
C GLY A 421 -9.22 -5.13 -8.20
N THR A 422 -9.75 -4.89 -7.00
CA THR A 422 -9.44 -3.68 -6.24
C THR A 422 -8.06 -3.76 -5.58
N GLN A 423 -7.52 -2.59 -5.24
CA GLN A 423 -6.44 -2.43 -4.27
C GLN A 423 -6.69 -3.30 -3.03
N ASP A 424 -5.62 -3.91 -2.51
CA ASP A 424 -5.56 -4.87 -1.42
C ASP A 424 -6.21 -6.24 -1.66
N TYR A 425 -6.77 -6.48 -2.84
CA TYR A 425 -7.32 -7.78 -3.24
C TYR A 425 -6.63 -8.38 -4.47
N ALA A 426 -6.34 -7.58 -5.50
CA ALA A 426 -5.61 -8.02 -6.70
C ALA A 426 -4.16 -7.52 -6.76
N TYR A 427 -3.90 -6.39 -6.12
CA TYR A 427 -2.59 -5.77 -6.00
C TYR A 427 -2.58 -4.86 -4.77
N SER A 428 -1.41 -4.42 -4.33
CA SER A 428 -1.28 -3.33 -3.35
C SER A 428 -0.12 -2.44 -3.75
N ASP A 429 -0.41 -1.17 -3.91
CA ASP A 429 0.53 -0.09 -4.24
C ASP A 429 0.40 1.07 -3.24
N VAL A 430 1.51 1.73 -2.87
CA VAL A 430 1.50 2.81 -1.88
C VAL A 430 0.64 4.00 -2.30
N ILE A 431 0.55 4.29 -3.60
CA ILE A 431 -0.29 5.38 -4.13
C ILE A 431 -1.24 4.84 -5.20
N SER A 432 -2.50 4.62 -4.82
CA SER A 432 -3.49 4.00 -5.73
C SER A 432 -4.59 4.93 -6.26
N GLY A 433 -4.54 6.22 -5.94
CA GLY A 433 -5.51 7.21 -6.45
C GLY A 433 -5.16 8.64 -6.05
N THR A 434 -5.94 9.61 -6.55
CA THR A 434 -5.81 11.03 -6.19
C THR A 434 -7.10 11.59 -5.59
N TYR A 435 -6.94 12.44 -4.58
CA TYR A 435 -8.00 13.12 -3.84
C TYR A 435 -7.77 14.65 -3.81
N GLN A 436 -7.12 15.18 -4.85
CA GLN A 436 -6.62 16.55 -4.93
C GLN A 436 -7.64 17.64 -4.60
N VAL A 437 -8.93 17.50 -4.94
CA VAL A 437 -9.95 18.50 -4.60
C VAL A 437 -10.19 18.56 -3.09
N SER A 438 -9.98 17.46 -2.39
CA SER A 438 -10.12 17.39 -0.93
C SER A 438 -8.81 17.66 -0.17
N THR A 439 -7.66 17.40 -0.79
CA THR A 439 -6.33 17.53 -0.15
C THR A 439 -5.53 18.74 -0.59
N ASP A 440 -5.94 19.43 -1.67
CA ASP A 440 -5.15 20.41 -2.42
C ASP A 440 -3.82 19.85 -3.00
N GLU A 441 -3.62 18.52 -2.99
CA GLU A 441 -2.39 17.85 -3.43
C GLU A 441 -2.66 16.75 -4.45
N TYR A 442 -1.98 16.81 -5.59
CA TYR A 442 -2.06 15.78 -6.63
C TYR A 442 -1.08 14.65 -6.34
N THR A 443 -1.57 13.42 -6.41
CA THR A 443 -0.77 12.20 -6.39
C THR A 443 -0.87 11.48 -7.73
N THR A 444 0.27 11.05 -8.26
CA THR A 444 0.29 10.17 -9.43
C THR A 444 0.08 8.74 -8.95
N TRP A 445 -1.03 8.11 -9.34
CA TRP A 445 -1.35 6.73 -8.95
C TRP A 445 -0.76 5.67 -9.88
N ASN A 446 -0.18 6.08 -11.00
CA ASN A 446 0.61 5.22 -11.86
C ASN A 446 1.69 6.12 -12.48
N ASN A 447 2.88 6.10 -11.90
CA ASN A 447 4.02 6.93 -12.24
C ASN A 447 4.46 6.81 -13.71
N GLY A 448 4.21 5.66 -14.34
CA GLY A 448 4.51 5.44 -15.76
C GLY A 448 3.35 5.76 -16.71
N TRP A 449 2.15 6.04 -16.19
CA TRP A 449 0.95 6.42 -16.96
C TRP A 449 0.67 5.53 -18.18
N SER A 450 0.93 4.23 -18.03
CA SER A 450 0.90 3.28 -19.14
C SER A 450 0.14 2.01 -18.79
N TYR A 451 -0.42 1.37 -19.82
CA TYR A 451 -1.05 0.05 -19.82
C TYR A 451 -2.35 -0.09 -19.01
N ARG A 452 -2.36 0.24 -17.71
CA ARG A 452 -3.53 0.07 -16.83
C ARG A 452 -3.79 1.30 -15.97
N ASN A 453 -5.06 1.54 -15.66
CA ASN A 453 -5.53 2.66 -14.82
C ASN A 453 -5.58 2.32 -13.32
N ASP A 454 -5.10 1.14 -12.97
CA ASP A 454 -4.95 0.71 -11.58
C ASP A 454 -3.80 1.47 -10.90
N GLY A 455 -3.64 1.26 -9.60
CA GLY A 455 -2.61 1.91 -8.78
C GLY A 455 -1.18 1.44 -9.04
N VAL A 456 -0.99 0.33 -9.76
CA VAL A 456 0.37 -0.21 -9.97
C VAL A 456 1.13 0.66 -10.98
N ASP A 457 2.37 1.00 -10.61
CA ASP A 457 3.28 1.76 -11.44
C ASP A 457 3.82 0.98 -12.66
N ILE A 458 3.33 1.32 -13.86
CA ILE A 458 3.64 0.62 -15.11
C ILE A 458 4.14 1.61 -16.17
N GLN A 459 5.26 1.27 -16.80
CA GLN A 459 5.86 2.05 -17.89
C GLN A 459 6.08 1.21 -19.15
N GLU A 460 6.24 1.89 -20.29
CA GLU A 460 6.80 1.26 -21.49
C GLU A 460 8.17 0.64 -21.20
N SER A 461 8.41 -0.52 -21.79
CA SER A 461 9.63 -1.29 -21.61
C SER A 461 10.49 -1.34 -22.86
N ASN A 462 11.80 -1.27 -22.66
CA ASN A 462 12.79 -1.57 -23.71
C ASN A 462 13.29 -3.03 -23.66
N ASP A 463 12.77 -3.85 -22.73
CA ASP A 463 13.08 -5.27 -22.67
C ASP A 463 12.35 -6.00 -23.79
N SER A 464 13.12 -6.58 -24.73
CA SER A 464 12.56 -7.32 -25.86
C SER A 464 11.81 -8.60 -25.45
N GLU A 465 11.94 -9.01 -24.20
CA GLU A 465 11.25 -10.18 -23.63
C GLU A 465 9.99 -9.82 -22.81
N SER A 466 9.64 -8.54 -22.70
CA SER A 466 8.41 -8.06 -22.06
C SER A 466 7.19 -8.17 -23.00
N ASN A 467 6.00 -7.82 -22.50
CA ASN A 467 4.80 -7.60 -23.31
C ASN A 467 4.71 -6.16 -23.87
N GLY A 468 5.83 -5.41 -23.87
CA GLY A 468 5.90 -4.00 -24.21
C GLY A 468 5.95 -3.07 -22.98
N TYR A 469 5.66 -3.61 -21.79
CA TYR A 469 5.61 -2.86 -20.54
C TYR A 469 6.35 -3.60 -19.41
N ASN A 470 6.75 -2.86 -18.37
CA ASN A 470 7.28 -3.41 -17.13
C ASN A 470 6.75 -2.62 -15.94
N ILE A 471 6.72 -3.26 -14.79
CA ILE A 471 6.48 -2.60 -13.51
C ILE A 471 7.75 -1.87 -13.09
N GLY A 472 7.61 -0.68 -12.51
CA GLY A 472 8.69 0.12 -11.94
C GLY A 472 8.24 0.74 -10.62
N TRP A 473 9.09 1.60 -10.04
CA TRP A 473 8.78 2.36 -8.82
C TRP A 473 8.33 1.56 -7.60
N VAL A 474 8.57 0.25 -7.61
CA VAL A 474 8.14 -0.62 -6.51
C VAL A 474 8.67 -0.17 -5.15
N GLU A 475 7.83 -0.27 -4.13
CA GLU A 475 8.11 0.09 -2.74
C GLU A 475 7.98 -1.12 -1.78
N ASP A 476 8.50 -0.98 -0.56
CA ASP A 476 8.45 -2.05 0.45
C ASP A 476 7.00 -2.39 0.81
N GLY A 477 6.66 -3.67 0.78
CA GLY A 477 5.34 -4.16 1.17
C GLY A 477 4.34 -4.30 0.04
N GLU A 478 4.58 -3.70 -1.13
CA GLU A 478 3.73 -3.83 -2.31
C GLU A 478 3.65 -5.28 -2.81
N TRP A 479 2.55 -5.62 -3.49
CA TRP A 479 2.37 -6.97 -4.01
C TRP A 479 1.39 -7.04 -5.19
N LEU A 480 1.49 -8.13 -5.94
CA LEU A 480 0.73 -8.39 -7.16
C LEU A 480 0.20 -9.83 -7.15
N LEU A 481 -1.07 -10.03 -7.50
CA LEU A 481 -1.71 -11.34 -7.56
C LEU A 481 -1.92 -11.79 -9.00
N TYR A 482 -1.71 -13.08 -9.26
CA TYR A 482 -1.93 -13.71 -10.56
C TYR A 482 -2.70 -15.00 -10.37
N THR A 483 -3.79 -15.19 -11.11
CA THR A 483 -4.43 -16.48 -11.27
C THR A 483 -3.62 -17.30 -12.26
N VAL A 484 -3.11 -18.46 -11.85
CA VAL A 484 -2.28 -19.35 -12.68
C VAL A 484 -2.88 -20.75 -12.74
N ASP A 485 -2.73 -21.44 -13.87
CA ASP A 485 -3.11 -22.85 -14.05
C ASP A 485 -1.86 -23.72 -14.22
N VAL A 486 -1.48 -24.41 -13.14
CA VAL A 486 -0.33 -25.33 -13.11
C VAL A 486 -0.76 -26.65 -13.75
N GLN A 487 -0.15 -26.98 -14.89
CA GLN A 487 -0.56 -28.12 -15.70
C GLN A 487 -0.20 -29.48 -15.09
N GLN A 488 0.77 -29.52 -14.19
CA GLN A 488 1.21 -30.75 -13.53
C GLN A 488 1.90 -30.45 -12.20
N SER A 489 1.64 -31.26 -11.16
CA SER A 489 2.41 -31.14 -9.91
C SER A 489 3.88 -31.49 -10.14
N GLY A 490 4.79 -30.67 -9.64
CA GLY A 490 6.22 -30.90 -9.81
C GLY A 490 7.11 -29.76 -9.36
N PHE A 491 8.41 -29.93 -9.59
CA PHE A 491 9.42 -28.91 -9.32
C PHE A 491 9.63 -28.05 -10.54
N TYR A 492 9.68 -26.74 -10.33
CA TYR A 492 9.84 -25.73 -11.35
C TYR A 492 11.04 -24.84 -11.04
N ASP A 493 11.83 -24.53 -12.08
CA ASP A 493 12.77 -23.43 -12.06
C ASP A 493 12.05 -22.16 -12.53
N ILE A 494 12.23 -21.07 -11.78
CA ILE A 494 11.63 -19.77 -12.04
C ILE A 494 12.71 -18.80 -12.50
N ILE A 495 12.51 -18.15 -13.64
CA ILE A 495 13.30 -17.00 -14.08
C ILE A 495 12.54 -15.72 -13.73
N THR A 496 13.09 -14.93 -12.83
CA THR A 496 12.67 -13.54 -12.60
C THR A 496 13.46 -12.62 -13.52
N ARG A 497 12.78 -11.93 -14.43
CA ARG A 497 13.35 -10.92 -15.35
C ARG A 497 13.20 -9.54 -14.73
N TYR A 498 14.31 -8.91 -14.37
CA TYR A 498 14.31 -7.65 -13.61
C TYR A 498 15.46 -6.73 -14.01
N SER A 499 15.39 -5.45 -13.63
CA SER A 499 16.51 -4.50 -13.73
C SER A 499 16.61 -3.63 -12.47
N SER A 500 17.82 -3.22 -12.10
CA SER A 500 18.05 -2.38 -10.92
C SER A 500 19.39 -1.64 -11.02
N GLU A 501 19.45 -0.42 -10.47
CA GLU A 501 20.69 0.34 -10.29
C GLU A 501 21.39 0.09 -8.95
N GLN A 502 20.72 -0.62 -8.05
CA GLN A 502 21.14 -0.80 -6.66
C GLN A 502 21.11 -2.29 -6.29
N ASN A 503 21.84 -2.69 -5.25
CA ASN A 503 21.70 -4.02 -4.66
C ASN A 503 20.67 -3.94 -3.54
N GLY A 504 19.96 -5.04 -3.28
CA GLY A 504 19.11 -5.15 -2.09
C GLY A 504 17.62 -5.28 -2.38
N GLY A 505 17.20 -5.21 -3.65
CA GLY A 505 15.83 -5.54 -4.02
C GLY A 505 15.51 -7.00 -3.69
N LYS A 506 14.35 -7.26 -3.10
CA LYS A 506 13.91 -8.62 -2.78
C LYS A 506 12.47 -8.81 -3.22
N ILE A 507 12.17 -10.00 -3.69
CA ILE A 507 10.80 -10.46 -3.90
C ILE A 507 10.58 -11.80 -3.20
N LYS A 508 9.33 -12.12 -2.88
CA LYS A 508 8.92 -13.42 -2.36
C LYS A 508 7.67 -13.88 -3.09
N LEU A 509 7.59 -15.17 -3.41
CA LEU A 509 6.44 -15.75 -4.11
C LEU A 509 5.61 -16.61 -3.17
N PHE A 510 4.30 -16.51 -3.32
CA PHE A 510 3.32 -17.30 -2.59
C PHE A 510 2.38 -18.00 -3.57
N SER A 511 1.89 -19.18 -3.21
CA SER A 511 0.85 -19.92 -3.91
C SER A 511 -0.28 -20.22 -2.94
N ASP A 512 -1.48 -19.70 -3.20
CA ASP A 512 -2.64 -19.78 -2.29
C ASP A 512 -2.24 -19.41 -0.85
N ASP A 513 -1.57 -18.26 -0.72
CA ASP A 513 -1.01 -17.68 0.51
C ASP A 513 0.09 -18.50 1.21
N LEU A 514 0.48 -19.67 0.69
CA LEU A 514 1.66 -20.37 1.14
C LEU A 514 2.92 -19.79 0.49
N GLU A 515 3.93 -19.44 1.29
CA GLU A 515 5.27 -19.11 0.81
C GLU A 515 5.89 -20.29 0.05
N ILE A 516 6.17 -20.11 -1.24
CA ILE A 516 6.80 -21.15 -2.08
C ILE A 516 8.28 -20.86 -2.36
N THR A 517 8.75 -19.67 -1.98
CA THR A 517 10.17 -19.30 -2.02
C THR A 517 10.60 -18.61 -0.74
N ASP A 518 11.87 -18.76 -0.38
CA ASP A 518 12.56 -17.77 0.46
C ASP A 518 12.72 -16.45 -0.35
N TYR A 519 13.28 -15.40 0.26
CA TYR A 519 13.53 -14.14 -0.42
C TYR A 519 14.47 -14.32 -1.63
N ILE A 520 13.95 -13.98 -2.80
CA ILE A 520 14.70 -13.90 -4.04
C ILE A 520 15.41 -12.54 -4.07
N ASN A 521 16.70 -12.57 -3.77
CA ASN A 521 17.55 -11.39 -3.83
C ASN A 521 17.84 -10.99 -5.29
N LEU A 522 17.55 -9.72 -5.60
CA LEU A 522 17.78 -9.04 -6.86
C LEU A 522 18.98 -8.08 -6.71
N TYR A 523 19.97 -8.25 -7.57
CA TYR A 523 21.23 -7.50 -7.54
C TYR A 523 21.28 -6.44 -8.62
N ASN A 524 22.13 -5.45 -8.44
CA ASN A 524 22.40 -4.39 -9.42
C ASN A 524 22.67 -4.98 -10.81
N SER A 525 21.82 -4.62 -11.77
CA SER A 525 21.95 -5.05 -13.17
C SER A 525 22.76 -4.06 -14.00
N GLY A 526 23.07 -2.87 -13.48
CA GLY A 526 23.83 -1.82 -14.14
C GLY A 526 22.97 -0.71 -14.76
N GLY A 527 21.67 -0.67 -14.44
CA GLY A 527 20.73 0.34 -14.95
C GLY A 527 19.29 -0.16 -14.98
N TYR A 528 18.31 0.74 -14.78
CA TYR A 528 16.87 0.42 -14.89
C TYR A 528 16.43 -0.03 -16.30
N SER A 529 17.27 0.22 -17.31
CA SER A 529 17.07 -0.27 -18.69
C SER A 529 17.81 -1.58 -19.00
N ASN A 530 18.62 -2.11 -18.07
CA ASN A 530 19.39 -3.33 -18.31
C ASN A 530 18.73 -4.52 -17.61
N PHE A 531 17.78 -5.16 -18.29
CA PHE A 531 17.11 -6.33 -17.75
C PHE A 531 18.01 -7.57 -17.79
N ILE A 532 18.07 -8.28 -16.66
CA ILE A 532 18.81 -9.54 -16.46
C ILE A 532 17.92 -10.59 -15.81
N ASN A 533 18.41 -11.83 -15.76
CA ASN A 533 17.66 -12.98 -15.26
C ASN A 533 18.20 -13.41 -13.89
N ARG A 534 17.32 -13.59 -12.92
CA ARG A 534 17.58 -14.32 -11.67
C ARG A 534 16.84 -15.66 -11.71
N VAL A 535 17.59 -16.75 -11.58
CA VAL A 535 17.01 -18.10 -11.52
C VAL A 535 16.82 -18.52 -10.06
N THR A 536 15.63 -18.99 -9.73
CA THR A 536 15.29 -19.67 -8.48
C THR A 536 14.90 -21.10 -8.84
N ALA A 537 15.66 -22.08 -8.35
CA ALA A 537 15.50 -23.47 -8.79
C ALA A 537 14.61 -24.27 -7.83
N ASN A 538 14.03 -25.35 -8.34
CA ASN A 538 13.39 -26.40 -7.54
C ASN A 538 12.22 -25.92 -6.66
N VAL A 539 11.36 -25.04 -7.16
CA VAL A 539 10.14 -24.61 -6.47
C VAL A 539 9.03 -25.61 -6.75
N TYR A 540 8.46 -26.22 -5.72
CA TYR A 540 7.35 -27.16 -5.89
C TYR A 540 6.02 -26.41 -6.10
N LEU A 541 5.24 -26.84 -7.08
CA LEU A 541 3.87 -26.37 -7.33
C LEU A 541 2.95 -27.59 -7.52
N SER A 542 1.69 -27.45 -7.09
CA SER A 542 0.65 -28.48 -7.27
C SER A 542 -0.15 -28.23 -8.54
N GLU A 543 -0.61 -29.29 -9.21
CA GLU A 543 -1.50 -29.21 -10.38
C GLU A 543 -2.82 -28.50 -10.04
N GLY A 544 -3.25 -27.59 -10.91
CA GLY A 544 -4.53 -26.90 -10.84
C GLY A 544 -4.42 -25.38 -10.86
N VAL A 545 -5.59 -24.75 -10.75
CA VAL A 545 -5.72 -23.30 -10.68
C VAL A 545 -5.44 -22.82 -9.25
N GLN A 546 -4.51 -21.89 -9.11
CA GLN A 546 -4.05 -21.33 -7.83
C GLN A 546 -3.73 -19.84 -7.97
N LYS A 547 -3.71 -19.12 -6.84
CA LYS A 547 -3.34 -17.70 -6.76
C LYS A 547 -1.85 -17.56 -6.46
N LEU A 548 -1.07 -17.12 -7.45
CA LEU A 548 0.33 -16.77 -7.28
C LEU A 548 0.44 -15.31 -6.84
N LYS A 549 1.00 -15.03 -5.68
CA LYS A 549 1.26 -13.66 -5.19
C LYS A 549 2.76 -13.37 -5.22
N LEU A 550 3.15 -12.24 -5.81
CA LEU A 550 4.50 -11.70 -5.72
C LEU A 550 4.49 -10.55 -4.72
N LYS A 551 5.29 -10.65 -3.66
CA LYS A 551 5.48 -9.60 -2.66
C LYS A 551 6.84 -8.95 -2.80
N ILE A 552 6.90 -7.63 -2.76
CA ILE A 552 8.12 -6.82 -2.78
C ILE A 552 8.58 -6.57 -1.34
N LYS A 553 9.90 -6.63 -1.12
CA LYS A 553 10.52 -6.32 0.17
C LYS A 553 11.84 -5.56 -0.04
N GLY A 554 12.07 -4.55 0.81
CA GLY A 554 13.32 -3.82 0.95
C GLY A 554 13.24 -2.37 0.45
N ASP A 555 14.23 -1.57 0.86
CA ASP A 555 14.25 -0.11 0.70
C ASP A 555 14.77 0.35 -0.67
N VAL A 556 14.76 -0.53 -1.67
CA VAL A 556 15.38 -0.30 -2.97
C VAL A 556 14.36 -0.61 -4.06
N SER A 557 14.06 0.40 -4.87
CA SER A 557 13.21 0.23 -6.05
C SER A 557 13.95 -0.45 -7.20
N PHE A 558 13.21 -1.24 -8.00
CA PHE A 558 13.68 -1.99 -9.15
C PHE A 558 12.54 -2.23 -10.14
N ASN A 559 12.87 -2.60 -11.38
CA ASN A 559 11.85 -2.90 -12.39
C ASN A 559 11.66 -4.40 -12.55
N LEU A 560 10.42 -4.80 -12.84
CA LEU A 560 9.98 -6.18 -12.97
C LEU A 560 9.27 -6.38 -14.32
N SER A 561 9.74 -7.35 -15.11
CA SER A 561 9.23 -7.61 -16.46
C SER A 561 8.33 -8.86 -16.52
N LYS A 562 8.89 -10.02 -16.18
CA LYS A 562 8.18 -11.30 -16.23
C LYS A 562 8.71 -12.32 -15.22
N LEU A 563 7.88 -13.31 -14.93
CA LEU A 563 8.29 -14.61 -14.41
C LEU A 563 8.18 -15.65 -15.52
N GLU A 564 9.14 -16.58 -15.60
CA GLU A 564 9.07 -17.69 -16.54
C GLU A 564 9.35 -19.01 -15.83
N PHE A 565 8.42 -19.94 -15.92
CA PHE A 565 8.42 -21.22 -15.22
C PHE A 565 8.79 -22.35 -16.17
N PHE A 566 9.75 -23.18 -15.77
CA PHE A 566 10.17 -24.37 -16.48
C PHE A 566 10.17 -25.56 -15.54
N GLU A 567 9.84 -26.75 -16.05
CA GLU A 567 10.09 -27.97 -15.28
C GLU A 567 11.58 -28.04 -14.88
N SER A 568 11.83 -28.33 -13.60
CA SER A 568 13.19 -28.46 -13.09
C SER A 568 13.92 -29.61 -13.77
N ASN A 569 15.21 -29.39 -14.06
CA ASN A 569 16.09 -30.42 -14.60
C ASN A 569 16.73 -31.28 -13.49
N ASP A 570 16.49 -30.96 -12.23
CA ASP A 570 16.96 -31.75 -11.10
C ASP A 570 16.01 -32.93 -10.87
N GLU A 571 16.48 -34.14 -11.19
CA GLU A 571 15.69 -35.36 -11.01
C GLU A 571 15.42 -35.68 -9.54
N ASN A 572 16.17 -35.08 -8.61
CA ASN A 572 16.04 -35.35 -7.17
C ASN A 572 16.40 -34.11 -6.33
N PRO A 573 15.56 -33.05 -6.34
CA PRO A 573 15.76 -31.84 -5.54
C PRO A 573 15.90 -32.16 -4.06
N GLU A 574 16.62 -31.36 -3.28
CA GLU A 574 16.86 -31.65 -1.85
C GLU A 574 15.59 -31.41 -1.01
N PHE A 575 15.24 -32.39 -0.17
CA PHE A 575 14.15 -32.24 0.80
C PHE A 575 14.65 -31.57 2.09
N GLU A 576 14.28 -30.30 2.27
CA GLU A 576 14.72 -29.43 3.36
C GLU A 576 13.58 -28.53 3.88
N VAL A 577 13.84 -27.85 5.00
CA VAL A 577 13.00 -26.74 5.47
C VAL A 577 13.25 -25.54 4.58
N LEU A 578 12.18 -25.02 3.98
CA LEU A 578 12.21 -23.78 3.20
C LEU A 578 12.21 -22.58 4.14
N LEU A 579 11.30 -22.56 5.11
CA LEU A 579 11.21 -21.54 6.16
C LEU A 579 10.38 -22.06 7.34
N ALA A 580 10.44 -21.35 8.47
CA ALA A 580 9.61 -21.62 9.62
C ALA A 580 9.21 -20.29 10.27
N ASN A 581 7.92 -20.06 10.45
CA ASN A 581 7.36 -18.79 10.90
C ASN A 581 6.32 -19.02 12.01
N THR A 582 6.20 -18.11 12.97
CA THR A 582 5.05 -18.10 13.89
C THR A 582 3.75 -17.77 13.15
N LEU A 583 2.63 -18.26 13.69
CA LEU A 583 1.28 -17.92 13.24
C LEU A 583 0.63 -16.92 14.21
N GLU A 584 -0.35 -16.17 13.72
CA GLU A 584 -1.04 -15.10 14.48
C GLU A 584 -1.76 -15.58 15.74
N ASP A 585 -1.98 -16.89 15.90
CA ASP A 585 -2.56 -17.49 17.10
C ASP A 585 -1.61 -17.50 18.30
N GLU A 586 -0.37 -17.01 18.12
CA GLU A 586 0.66 -16.90 19.14
C GLU A 586 1.06 -18.26 19.76
N LYS A 587 0.66 -19.39 19.16
CA LYS A 587 0.92 -20.75 19.69
C LYS A 587 1.43 -21.72 18.65
N SER A 588 1.25 -21.40 17.38
CA SER A 588 1.59 -22.30 16.30
C SER A 588 2.78 -21.77 15.54
N ILE A 589 3.66 -22.68 15.15
CA ILE A 589 4.74 -22.46 14.22
C ILE A 589 4.43 -23.26 12.97
N LYS A 590 4.48 -22.58 11.83
CA LYS A 590 4.35 -23.17 10.51
C LYS A 590 5.75 -23.44 9.95
N ILE A 591 6.08 -24.71 9.74
CA ILE A 591 7.29 -25.12 9.01
C ILE A 591 6.89 -25.44 7.57
N VAL A 592 7.46 -24.72 6.62
CA VAL A 592 7.25 -24.98 5.19
C VAL A 592 8.43 -25.77 4.64
N LEU A 593 8.15 -26.83 3.91
CA LEU A 593 9.14 -27.73 3.35
C LEU A 593 9.24 -27.60 1.83
N THR A 594 10.41 -27.90 1.27
CA THR A 594 10.62 -27.87 -0.19
C THR A 594 9.86 -28.97 -0.93
N HIS A 595 9.38 -30.01 -0.24
CA HIS A 595 8.61 -31.11 -0.83
C HIS A 595 7.30 -31.34 -0.08
N PRO A 596 6.25 -31.82 -0.77
CA PRO A 596 5.06 -32.35 -0.10
C PRO A 596 5.41 -33.62 0.69
N LEU A 597 4.85 -33.75 1.88
CA LEU A 597 4.95 -34.93 2.73
C LEU A 597 4.03 -36.05 2.25
N ALA A 598 4.52 -37.28 2.31
CA ALA A 598 3.65 -38.44 2.19
C ALA A 598 2.70 -38.52 3.39
N SER A 599 1.48 -39.03 3.17
CA SER A 599 0.52 -39.23 4.25
C SER A 599 1.09 -40.13 5.36
N GLN A 600 1.28 -39.54 6.54
CA GLN A 600 1.86 -40.17 7.72
C GLN A 600 1.40 -39.44 8.99
N ASN A 601 1.51 -40.10 10.14
CA ASN A 601 1.26 -39.46 11.45
C ASN A 601 2.57 -38.90 12.00
N LEU A 602 2.51 -37.74 12.63
CA LEU A 602 3.65 -37.11 13.30
C LEU A 602 3.52 -37.32 14.81
N GLU A 603 4.61 -37.73 15.45
CA GLU A 603 4.71 -37.81 16.91
C GLU A 603 5.35 -36.52 17.43
N MET A 604 5.00 -36.08 18.64
CA MET A 604 5.48 -34.80 19.18
C MET A 604 6.98 -34.80 19.47
N ASP A 605 7.56 -35.96 19.79
CA ASP A 605 8.99 -36.11 20.12
C ASP A 605 9.92 -36.08 18.89
N LEU A 606 9.35 -35.91 17.69
CA LEU A 606 10.11 -35.64 16.47
C LEU A 606 10.78 -34.27 16.50
N PHE A 607 10.16 -33.29 17.15
CA PHE A 607 10.62 -31.91 17.22
C PHE A 607 10.98 -31.50 18.64
N ASP A 608 11.96 -30.62 18.75
CA ASP A 608 12.31 -29.92 20.00
C ASP A 608 12.26 -28.42 19.70
N LEU A 609 11.45 -27.69 20.46
CA LEU A 609 11.22 -26.26 20.28
C LEU A 609 11.80 -25.51 21.47
N LYS A 610 12.52 -24.41 21.20
CA LYS A 610 13.05 -23.53 22.23
C LYS A 610 12.54 -22.11 22.05
N LEU A 611 12.21 -21.48 23.17
CA LEU A 611 11.92 -20.05 23.29
C LEU A 611 13.02 -19.45 24.16
N ASN A 612 13.77 -18.49 23.63
CA ASN A 612 14.91 -17.85 24.32
C ASN A 612 15.91 -18.90 24.87
N ASP A 613 16.29 -19.86 24.01
CA ASP A 613 17.14 -21.03 24.31
C ASP A 613 16.59 -22.03 25.36
N GLU A 614 15.38 -21.82 25.90
CA GLU A 614 14.74 -22.75 26.83
C GLU A 614 13.74 -23.66 26.11
N SER A 615 13.86 -24.98 26.31
CA SER A 615 12.91 -25.95 25.74
C SER A 615 11.48 -25.70 26.23
N THR A 616 10.53 -25.67 25.30
CA THR A 616 9.10 -25.49 25.57
C THR A 616 8.31 -26.75 25.20
N ASP A 617 7.20 -26.99 25.91
CA ASP A 617 6.36 -28.16 25.68
C ASP A 617 5.52 -27.99 24.40
N ILE A 618 5.60 -28.99 23.51
CA ILE A 618 4.79 -29.10 22.30
C ILE A 618 3.51 -29.88 22.62
N SER A 619 2.36 -29.30 22.29
CA SER A 619 1.03 -29.88 22.50
C SER A 619 0.55 -30.73 21.32
N ALA A 620 0.96 -30.38 20.09
CA ALA A 620 0.65 -31.12 18.88
C ALA A 620 1.65 -30.85 17.75
N VAL A 621 1.80 -31.83 16.86
CA VAL A 621 2.50 -31.69 15.58
C VAL A 621 1.64 -32.34 14.51
N GLU A 622 1.31 -31.60 13.46
CA GLU A 622 0.44 -32.09 12.40
C GLU A 622 0.86 -31.60 11.02
N ILE A 623 0.56 -32.41 9.99
CA ILE A 623 0.66 -31.98 8.60
C ILE A 623 -0.57 -31.13 8.32
N ASP A 624 -0.38 -29.95 7.74
CA ASP A 624 -1.49 -29.08 7.41
C ASP A 624 -2.48 -29.79 6.47
N SER A 625 -3.77 -29.68 6.81
CA SER A 625 -4.82 -30.41 6.12
C SER A 625 -5.07 -29.92 4.69
N ASN A 626 -4.67 -28.68 4.37
CA ASN A 626 -4.84 -28.05 3.07
C ASN A 626 -3.56 -28.13 2.24
N ASN A 627 -2.38 -28.25 2.87
CA ASN A 627 -1.11 -28.29 2.16
C ASN A 627 -0.08 -29.26 2.78
N SER A 628 0.26 -30.32 2.05
CA SER A 628 1.21 -31.34 2.54
C SER A 628 2.67 -30.88 2.61
N GLN A 629 3.01 -29.67 2.15
CA GLN A 629 4.34 -29.07 2.38
C GLN A 629 4.49 -28.45 3.76
N VAL A 630 3.40 -28.34 4.52
CA VAL A 630 3.37 -27.59 5.77
C VAL A 630 3.24 -28.53 6.97
N ILE A 631 4.07 -28.31 7.98
CA ILE A 631 3.93 -28.89 9.31
C ILE A 631 3.58 -27.76 10.29
N ASN A 632 2.50 -27.93 11.04
CA ASN A 632 2.15 -27.06 12.15
C ASN A 632 2.66 -27.69 13.44
N VAL A 633 3.45 -26.94 14.21
CA VAL A 633 3.93 -27.30 15.56
C VAL A 633 3.26 -26.37 16.55
N ILE A 634 2.45 -26.93 17.45
CA ILE A 634 1.60 -26.19 18.37
C ILE A 634 2.18 -26.31 19.77
N THR A 635 2.36 -25.20 20.47
CA THR A 635 2.85 -25.15 21.84
C THR A 635 1.72 -25.27 22.86
N GLU A 636 2.04 -25.60 24.12
CA GLU A 636 1.09 -25.49 25.24
C GLU A 636 0.88 -24.01 25.66
N ASN A 637 1.97 -23.23 25.68
CA ASN A 637 2.00 -21.84 26.14
C ASN A 637 2.07 -20.85 24.97
N TYR A 638 1.56 -19.64 25.17
CA TYR A 638 1.71 -18.54 24.21
C TYR A 638 3.19 -18.16 24.03
N MET A 639 3.58 -17.87 22.79
CA MET A 639 4.83 -17.25 22.41
C MET A 639 4.66 -15.72 22.41
N SER A 640 5.71 -15.02 22.78
CA SER A 640 5.80 -13.56 22.74
C SER A 640 6.42 -13.11 21.42
N PHE A 641 6.04 -11.92 20.95
CA PHE A 641 6.73 -11.24 19.83
C PHE A 641 8.20 -10.90 20.12
N GLN A 642 8.62 -11.02 21.38
CA GLN A 642 10.02 -10.84 21.81
C GLN A 642 10.81 -12.15 21.86
N ASP A 643 10.15 -13.30 21.70
CA ASP A 643 10.83 -14.58 21.84
C ASP A 643 11.76 -14.81 20.65
N GLU A 644 12.97 -15.26 20.94
CA GLU A 644 13.84 -15.94 19.99
C GLU A 644 13.41 -17.40 19.91
N ILE A 645 12.99 -17.83 18.72
CA ILE A 645 12.34 -19.12 18.54
C ILE A 645 13.24 -19.99 17.66
N THR A 646 13.60 -21.17 18.15
CA THR A 646 14.35 -22.15 17.35
C THR A 646 13.72 -23.53 17.43
N ILE A 647 13.74 -24.25 16.31
CA ILE A 647 13.18 -25.59 16.21
C ILE A 647 14.20 -26.60 15.70
N SER A 648 14.22 -27.78 16.31
CA SER A 648 15.08 -28.90 15.96
C SER A 648 14.23 -30.08 15.50
N TYR A 649 14.78 -30.91 14.62
CA TYR A 649 14.16 -32.16 14.18
C TYR A 649 15.16 -33.31 14.32
N ASN A 650 14.73 -34.40 14.96
CA ASN A 650 15.59 -35.48 15.39
C ASN A 650 16.04 -36.45 14.26
N GLY A 651 15.42 -36.39 13.08
CA GLY A 651 15.76 -37.21 11.92
C GLY A 651 15.01 -38.55 11.78
N ASP A 652 13.94 -38.80 12.54
CA ASP A 652 13.22 -40.08 12.59
C ASP A 652 12.30 -40.40 11.38
N GLY A 653 12.67 -39.94 10.19
CA GLY A 653 12.16 -40.49 8.92
C GLY A 653 10.95 -39.81 8.27
N LEU A 654 10.75 -38.50 8.45
CA LEU A 654 9.80 -37.70 7.65
C LEU A 654 10.03 -37.93 6.14
N LEU A 655 9.03 -38.51 5.47
CA LEU A 655 9.10 -38.95 4.08
C LEU A 655 8.31 -38.01 3.15
N SER A 656 8.91 -37.57 2.05
CA SER A 656 8.22 -36.84 0.99
C SER A 656 7.40 -37.76 0.08
N GLU A 657 6.44 -37.22 -0.68
CA GLU A 657 5.72 -37.96 -1.72
C GLU A 657 6.64 -38.48 -2.82
N THR A 658 7.80 -37.83 -3.03
CA THR A 658 8.84 -38.27 -3.97
C THR A 658 9.76 -39.35 -3.40
N GLY A 659 9.57 -39.75 -2.13
CA GLY A 659 10.32 -40.83 -1.49
C GLY A 659 11.66 -40.41 -0.87
N GLN A 660 11.86 -39.11 -0.64
CA GLN A 660 13.03 -38.57 0.06
C GLN A 660 12.78 -38.42 1.55
N TYR A 661 13.86 -38.46 2.33
CA TYR A 661 13.81 -38.25 3.77
C TYR A 661 14.34 -36.88 4.13
N LEU A 662 13.63 -36.16 5.00
CA LEU A 662 14.14 -34.93 5.61
C LEU A 662 15.28 -35.28 6.55
N TYR A 663 16.43 -34.60 6.41
CA TYR A 663 17.54 -34.76 7.32
C TYR A 663 17.27 -34.07 8.66
N SER A 664 17.86 -34.60 9.74
CA SER A 664 17.83 -33.94 11.05
C SER A 664 18.48 -32.55 10.97
N PHE A 665 17.91 -31.59 11.69
CA PHE A 665 18.50 -30.26 11.89
C PHE A 665 18.37 -29.87 13.36
N GLN A 666 19.16 -28.88 13.76
CA GLN A 666 19.21 -28.39 15.14
C GLN A 666 19.13 -26.86 15.11
N ASP A 667 18.36 -26.32 16.04
CA ASP A 667 18.19 -24.89 16.30
C ASP A 667 17.92 -24.09 15.01
N TYR A 668 17.05 -24.60 14.14
CA TYR A 668 16.62 -23.87 12.94
C TYR A 668 15.84 -22.63 13.39
N PRO A 669 16.21 -21.42 12.93
CA PRO A 669 15.54 -20.20 13.37
C PRO A 669 14.11 -20.15 12.84
N VAL A 670 13.18 -19.79 13.72
CA VAL A 670 11.79 -19.53 13.37
C VAL A 670 11.60 -18.01 13.33
N GLU A 671 11.16 -17.48 12.20
CA GLU A 671 10.84 -16.06 12.05
C GLU A 671 9.63 -15.73 12.93
N ASN A 672 9.87 -14.88 13.95
CA ASN A 672 8.83 -14.43 14.85
C ASN A 672 8.05 -13.28 14.22
N ASN A 673 6.94 -13.61 13.56
CA ASN A 673 6.04 -12.66 12.90
C ASN A 673 4.85 -12.24 13.79
N LEU A 674 4.91 -12.48 15.11
CA LEU A 674 3.85 -12.07 16.03
C LEU A 674 3.79 -10.54 16.12
N SER A 675 2.56 -10.01 16.25
CA SER A 675 2.36 -8.56 16.36
C SER A 675 3.07 -8.00 17.59
N THR A 676 3.73 -6.86 17.42
CA THR A 676 4.32 -6.13 18.54
C THR A 676 3.21 -5.70 19.51
N ARG A 677 3.52 -5.75 20.81
CA ARG A 677 2.57 -5.37 21.87
C ARG A 677 3.17 -4.29 22.77
N LEU A 678 2.32 -3.37 23.22
CA LEU A 678 2.65 -2.32 24.17
C LEU A 678 2.86 -2.94 25.56
N LEU A 679 3.98 -2.61 26.20
CA LEU A 679 4.37 -3.24 27.47
C LEU A 679 3.75 -2.54 28.67
N ILE A 680 3.29 -3.34 29.64
CA ILE A 680 2.79 -2.91 30.95
C ILE A 680 3.63 -3.60 32.04
N PRO A 681 4.28 -2.85 32.97
CA PRO A 681 4.20 -1.40 33.20
C PRO A 681 4.81 -0.56 32.08
N GLY A 682 4.27 0.65 31.89
CA GLY A 682 4.71 1.57 30.85
C GLY A 682 3.62 2.59 30.48
N ARG A 683 4.02 3.66 29.79
CA ARG A 683 3.10 4.64 29.22
C ARG A 683 2.70 4.24 27.81
N ILE A 684 1.41 4.26 27.56
CA ILE A 684 0.76 4.05 26.27
C ILE A 684 0.22 5.40 25.81
N GLN A 685 0.68 5.90 24.65
CA GLN A 685 0.06 7.08 24.05
C GLN A 685 -1.35 6.74 23.59
N ALA A 686 -2.27 7.69 23.68
CA ALA A 686 -3.65 7.44 23.30
C ALA A 686 -3.76 7.12 21.80
N GLU A 687 -2.96 7.79 20.97
CA GLU A 687 -2.88 7.59 19.53
C GLU A 687 -2.22 6.28 19.08
N ASP A 688 -1.55 5.54 19.97
CA ASP A 688 -0.88 4.26 19.65
C ASP A 688 -1.87 3.07 19.63
N PHE A 689 -3.11 3.29 19.21
CA PHE A 689 -4.11 2.23 19.09
C PHE A 689 -3.80 1.31 17.90
N TYR A 690 -4.07 0.02 18.07
CA TYR A 690 -4.07 -0.97 17.00
C TYR A 690 -5.29 -0.80 16.08
N TYR A 691 -6.43 -0.45 16.65
CA TYR A 691 -7.68 -0.21 15.92
C TYR A 691 -8.56 0.78 16.68
N GLN A 692 -9.32 1.62 15.97
CA GLN A 692 -10.30 2.52 16.58
C GLN A 692 -11.56 2.63 15.74
N GLU A 693 -12.68 2.96 16.39
CA GLU A 693 -13.93 3.31 15.73
C GLU A 693 -14.52 4.59 16.36
N GLY A 694 -14.78 5.61 15.54
CA GLY A 694 -15.44 6.86 15.92
C GLY A 694 -14.54 7.97 16.50
N LEU A 695 -13.25 7.69 16.73
CA LEU A 695 -12.31 8.62 17.33
C LEU A 695 -11.48 9.37 16.27
N GLU A 696 -11.04 10.58 16.60
CA GLU A 696 -10.08 11.36 15.80
C GLU A 696 -8.87 11.76 16.64
N THR A 697 -7.73 12.02 16.00
CA THR A 697 -6.51 12.52 16.64
C THR A 697 -6.28 13.99 16.33
N GLU A 698 -5.79 14.76 17.30
CA GLU A 698 -5.36 16.17 17.09
C GLU A 698 -4.04 16.48 17.81
N GLU A 699 -3.33 17.53 17.39
CA GLU A 699 -2.10 17.98 18.06
C GLU A 699 -2.37 18.37 19.53
N THR A 700 -1.56 17.85 20.44
CA THR A 700 -1.67 18.18 21.87
C THR A 700 -0.74 19.33 22.26
N SER A 701 -1.25 20.23 23.10
CA SER A 701 -0.46 21.28 23.76
C SER A 701 0.09 20.86 25.13
N ASP A 702 -0.10 19.59 25.52
CA ASP A 702 0.45 19.05 26.75
C ASP A 702 1.98 18.94 26.70
N THR A 703 2.59 18.72 27.86
CA THR A 703 4.04 18.45 27.94
C THR A 703 4.41 17.24 27.09
N PHE A 704 5.56 17.29 26.40
CA PHE A 704 6.08 16.31 25.45
C PHE A 704 5.45 16.32 24.03
N GLY A 705 4.44 17.15 23.76
CA GLY A 705 3.83 17.28 22.43
C GLY A 705 3.17 15.97 21.97
N GLY A 706 3.01 15.79 20.66
CA GLY A 706 2.41 14.60 20.04
C GLY A 706 0.97 14.80 19.59
N LEU A 707 0.21 13.71 19.51
CA LEU A 707 -1.23 13.74 19.25
C LEU A 707 -2.00 13.40 20.53
N ASN A 708 -3.31 13.62 20.52
CA ASN A 708 -4.22 13.08 21.51
C ASN A 708 -5.46 12.54 20.81
N ILE A 709 -6.14 11.58 21.42
CA ILE A 709 -7.50 11.20 21.00
C ILE A 709 -8.48 12.30 21.44
N GLY A 710 -9.39 12.67 20.55
CA GLY A 710 -10.46 13.64 20.77
C GLY A 710 -11.74 13.28 20.01
N TYR A 711 -12.64 14.26 19.89
CA TYR A 711 -13.91 14.15 19.15
C TYR A 711 -14.83 13.00 19.60
N THR A 712 -14.71 12.61 20.87
CA THR A 712 -15.39 11.44 21.43
C THR A 712 -16.92 11.55 21.38
N ASP A 713 -17.57 10.48 20.95
CA ASP A 713 -18.99 10.18 21.04
C ASP A 713 -19.26 8.89 21.83
N GLN A 714 -20.50 8.74 22.31
CA GLN A 714 -20.86 7.56 23.11
C GLN A 714 -20.85 6.30 22.25
N GLY A 715 -19.98 5.35 22.60
CA GLY A 715 -19.84 4.07 21.90
C GLY A 715 -18.50 3.91 21.19
N ASP A 716 -17.81 5.02 20.90
CA ASP A 716 -16.49 5.02 20.30
C ASP A 716 -15.49 4.22 21.13
N PHE A 717 -14.51 3.61 20.48
CA PHE A 717 -13.49 2.84 21.17
C PHE A 717 -12.14 2.83 20.48
N ALA A 718 -11.10 2.54 21.27
CA ALA A 718 -9.75 2.26 20.81
C ALA A 718 -9.25 0.95 21.43
N ASP A 719 -8.64 0.09 20.62
CA ASP A 719 -8.02 -1.17 20.99
C ASP A 719 -6.51 -1.05 20.96
N TYR A 720 -5.86 -1.52 22.02
CA TYR A 720 -4.40 -1.56 22.16
C TYR A 720 -3.96 -3.01 22.37
N LEU A 721 -3.03 -3.52 21.56
CA LEU A 721 -2.43 -4.82 21.83
C LEU A 721 -1.40 -4.65 22.94
N VAL A 722 -1.62 -5.26 24.10
CA VAL A 722 -0.76 -5.11 25.28
C VAL A 722 -0.19 -6.44 25.76
N ALA A 723 1.00 -6.38 26.36
CA ALA A 723 1.62 -7.47 27.10
C ALA A 723 1.90 -6.98 28.53
N ILE A 724 1.27 -7.64 29.51
CA ILE A 724 1.46 -7.37 30.93
C ILE A 724 2.50 -8.36 31.44
N ASN A 725 3.68 -7.86 31.80
CA ASN A 725 4.85 -8.70 32.12
C ASN A 725 4.79 -9.30 33.52
N ASP A 726 4.08 -8.66 34.45
CA ASP A 726 3.97 -9.12 35.82
C ASP A 726 2.53 -8.98 36.31
N SER A 727 2.04 -9.99 37.02
CA SER A 727 0.75 -9.85 37.70
C SER A 727 0.92 -8.99 38.96
N GLY A 728 0.07 -7.98 39.16
CA GLY A 728 0.25 -7.06 40.28
C GLY A 728 -0.78 -5.94 40.39
N ASP A 729 -0.70 -5.16 41.45
CA ASP A 729 -1.45 -3.91 41.59
C ASP A 729 -0.73 -2.78 40.85
N TYR A 730 -1.43 -2.16 39.90
CA TYR A 730 -0.94 -1.04 39.10
C TYR A 730 -1.73 0.21 39.44
N THR A 731 -1.03 1.33 39.59
CA THR A 731 -1.63 2.65 39.46
C THR A 731 -1.76 2.97 37.98
N ILE A 732 -3.00 3.07 37.50
CA ILE A 732 -3.33 3.40 36.11
C ILE A 732 -3.73 4.87 36.06
N SER A 733 -2.94 5.68 35.38
CA SER A 733 -3.12 7.11 35.22
C SER A 733 -3.56 7.47 33.80
N PHE A 734 -4.44 8.45 33.66
CA PHE A 734 -4.93 8.97 32.38
C PHE A 734 -4.70 10.46 32.34
N ARG A 735 -4.17 10.94 31.22
CA ARG A 735 -3.99 12.37 30.98
C ARG A 735 -5.10 12.89 30.10
N VAL A 736 -6.05 13.60 30.71
CA VAL A 736 -7.32 13.99 30.08
C VAL A 736 -7.52 15.50 30.06
N ALA A 737 -8.23 15.98 29.05
CA ALA A 737 -8.71 17.37 28.97
C ALA A 737 -10.19 17.37 28.55
N SER A 738 -11.00 18.29 29.06
CA SER A 738 -12.43 18.36 28.69
C SER A 738 -13.04 19.72 29.01
N GLN A 739 -14.02 20.15 28.20
CA GLN A 739 -14.93 21.25 28.50
C GLN A 739 -16.21 20.80 29.23
N GLY A 740 -16.39 19.50 29.44
CA GLY A 740 -17.55 18.88 30.08
C GLY A 740 -17.15 17.80 31.08
N SER A 741 -18.09 16.95 31.47
CA SER A 741 -17.78 15.74 32.24
C SER A 741 -18.08 14.53 31.37
N GLY A 742 -17.10 13.64 31.23
CA GLY A 742 -17.21 12.41 30.47
C GLY A 742 -16.87 11.19 31.31
N SER A 743 -16.82 10.04 30.66
CA SER A 743 -16.30 8.81 31.26
C SER A 743 -15.92 7.79 30.20
N LEU A 744 -14.90 6.99 30.52
CA LEU A 744 -14.45 5.87 29.70
C LEU A 744 -14.46 4.57 30.51
N LYS A 745 -14.49 3.44 29.81
CA LYS A 745 -14.36 2.09 30.38
C LYS A 745 -13.14 1.43 29.77
N LEU A 746 -12.36 0.73 30.59
CA LEU A 746 -11.29 -0.14 30.12
C LEU A 746 -11.66 -1.62 30.30
N GLU A 747 -11.35 -2.43 29.29
CA GLU A 747 -11.51 -3.89 29.29
C GLU A 747 -10.24 -4.58 28.81
N LEU A 748 -9.84 -5.68 29.47
CA LEU A 748 -8.84 -6.60 28.96
C LEU A 748 -9.55 -7.77 28.27
N ILE A 749 -9.24 -8.00 27.01
CA ILE A 749 -9.86 -9.01 26.16
C ILE A 749 -8.80 -10.03 25.74
N ASN A 750 -9.10 -11.31 25.87
CA ASN A 750 -8.36 -12.41 25.24
C ASN A 750 -9.35 -13.47 24.73
N ASP A 751 -8.85 -14.55 24.12
CA ASP A 751 -9.67 -15.60 23.48
C ASP A 751 -10.72 -16.25 24.39
N THR A 752 -10.50 -16.18 25.71
CA THR A 752 -11.32 -16.92 26.69
C THR A 752 -12.15 -16.01 27.59
N SER A 753 -11.85 -14.70 27.63
CA SER A 753 -12.46 -13.79 28.59
C SER A 753 -12.39 -12.32 28.18
N THR A 754 -13.38 -11.56 28.64
CA THR A 754 -13.35 -10.09 28.66
C THR A 754 -13.51 -9.65 30.10
N GLU A 755 -12.48 -9.03 30.66
CA GLU A 755 -12.50 -8.49 32.03
C GLU A 755 -12.63 -6.96 32.00
N ASN A 756 -13.63 -6.43 32.70
CA ASN A 756 -13.72 -4.99 32.97
C ASN A 756 -12.73 -4.60 34.08
N ILE A 757 -11.73 -3.79 33.71
CA ILE A 757 -10.70 -3.31 34.64
C ILE A 757 -11.09 -1.99 35.32
N GLY A 758 -11.97 -1.18 34.71
CA GLY A 758 -12.57 -0.03 35.39
C GLY A 758 -13.51 0.82 34.53
N VAL A 759 -14.34 1.62 35.19
CA VAL A 759 -15.07 2.76 34.59
C VAL A 759 -14.60 4.04 35.27
N ILE A 760 -14.05 4.95 34.48
CA ILE A 760 -13.30 6.12 34.93
C ILE A 760 -14.04 7.38 34.49
N SER A 761 -14.37 8.26 35.43
CA SER A 761 -14.97 9.57 35.13
C SER A 761 -13.90 10.60 34.79
N THR A 762 -14.08 11.34 33.70
CA THR A 762 -13.19 12.43 33.30
C THR A 762 -13.76 13.78 33.78
N PRO A 763 -12.94 14.63 34.44
CA PRO A 763 -13.41 15.90 34.98
C PRO A 763 -13.47 16.98 33.90
N ASN A 764 -14.24 18.05 34.16
CA ASN A 764 -14.15 19.28 33.38
C ASN A 764 -12.86 20.01 33.75
N THR A 765 -11.90 20.04 32.84
CA THR A 765 -10.59 20.68 33.05
C THR A 765 -10.59 22.15 32.60
N GLY A 766 -11.70 22.64 32.02
CA GLY A 766 -11.89 24.02 31.62
C GLY A 766 -11.41 24.34 30.20
N GLY A 767 -11.06 23.33 29.39
CA GLY A 767 -10.62 23.49 28.01
C GLY A 767 -10.20 22.16 27.39
N TRP A 768 -10.28 22.04 26.06
CA TRP A 768 -9.90 20.85 25.29
C TRP A 768 -8.41 20.52 25.34
N GLN A 769 -7.62 21.50 25.75
CA GLN A 769 -6.17 21.44 25.78
C GLN A 769 -5.64 21.86 27.17
N ASN A 770 -6.52 21.84 28.18
CA ASN A 770 -6.16 22.03 29.58
C ASN A 770 -6.08 20.65 30.25
N TRP A 771 -4.88 20.15 30.48
CA TRP A 771 -4.68 18.75 30.82
C TRP A 771 -4.62 18.50 32.33
N GLN A 772 -5.25 17.42 32.78
CA GLN A 772 -5.21 16.92 34.16
C GLN A 772 -4.97 15.41 34.14
N THR A 773 -4.20 14.93 35.12
CA THR A 773 -3.98 13.50 35.32
C THR A 773 -4.96 12.97 36.36
N ILE A 774 -5.68 11.91 36.02
CA ILE A 774 -6.55 11.16 36.93
C ILE A 774 -6.02 9.74 37.05
N SER A 775 -6.13 9.13 38.22
CA SER A 775 -5.56 7.80 38.46
C SER A 775 -6.48 6.91 39.28
N PHE A 776 -6.38 5.60 39.07
CA PHE A 776 -6.98 4.59 39.92
C PHE A 776 -6.09 3.35 40.00
N SER A 777 -6.23 2.56 41.06
CA SER A 777 -5.47 1.32 41.22
C SER A 777 -6.29 0.11 40.78
N ARG A 778 -5.64 -0.83 40.09
CA ARG A 778 -6.26 -2.10 39.70
C ARG A 778 -5.23 -3.22 39.65
N TYR A 779 -5.65 -4.40 40.08
CA TYR A 779 -4.89 -5.62 39.84
C TYR A 779 -4.97 -6.01 38.37
N LEU A 780 -3.82 -6.16 37.72
CA LEU A 780 -3.72 -6.63 36.34
C LEU A 780 -3.05 -8.01 36.32
N PRO A 781 -3.67 -9.03 35.69
CA PRO A 781 -3.04 -10.32 35.49
C PRO A 781 -1.96 -10.24 34.40
N GLU A 782 -0.87 -10.99 34.57
CA GLU A 782 0.14 -11.20 33.53
C GLU A 782 -0.51 -11.83 32.28
N GLY A 783 0.03 -11.51 31.11
CA GLY A 783 -0.34 -12.14 29.85
C GLY A 783 -0.57 -11.15 28.70
N LEU A 784 -1.03 -11.71 27.58
CA LEU A 784 -1.29 -11.00 26.34
C LEU A 784 -2.78 -10.66 26.23
N TYR A 785 -3.11 -9.40 25.96
CA TYR A 785 -4.49 -8.92 25.90
C TYR A 785 -4.68 -7.86 24.81
N THR A 786 -5.90 -7.72 24.32
CA THR A 786 -6.38 -6.46 23.74
C THR A 786 -6.95 -5.62 24.88
N LEU A 787 -6.30 -4.50 25.19
CA LEU A 787 -6.83 -3.48 26.08
C LEU A 787 -7.78 -2.58 25.29
N ARG A 788 -9.08 -2.67 25.54
CA ARG A 788 -10.10 -1.84 24.89
C ARG A 788 -10.50 -0.67 25.78
N MET A 789 -10.41 0.54 25.25
CA MET A 789 -10.95 1.77 25.83
C MET A 789 -12.25 2.15 25.13
N ILE A 790 -13.34 2.26 25.87
CA ILE A 790 -14.67 2.60 25.32
C ILE A 790 -15.17 3.90 25.93
N VAL A 791 -15.62 4.83 25.10
CA VAL A 791 -16.28 6.06 25.51
C VAL A 791 -17.69 5.73 26.01
N ILE A 792 -17.91 5.89 27.31
CA ILE A 792 -19.22 5.70 27.95
C ILE A 792 -20.04 6.99 27.94
N GLN A 793 -19.36 8.12 28.07
CA GLN A 793 -19.97 9.45 28.06
C GLN A 793 -18.96 10.47 27.52
N SER A 794 -19.35 11.19 26.48
CA SER A 794 -18.62 12.35 25.99
C SER A 794 -18.93 13.62 26.82
N PRO A 795 -18.07 14.65 26.79
CA PRO A 795 -16.83 14.73 26.02
C PRO A 795 -15.54 14.59 26.86
N PHE A 796 -14.44 14.15 26.24
CA PHE A 796 -13.08 14.36 26.72
C PHE A 796 -12.05 14.16 25.59
N ASN A 797 -10.85 14.69 25.77
CA ASN A 797 -9.64 14.30 25.06
C ASN A 797 -8.79 13.44 26.00
N LEU A 798 -8.04 12.48 25.45
CA LEU A 798 -7.11 11.61 26.16
C LEU A 798 -5.76 11.67 25.45
N ASN A 799 -4.70 12.02 26.18
CA ASN A 799 -3.33 12.11 25.66
C ASN A 799 -2.57 10.78 25.87
N TRP A 800 -2.59 10.24 27.09
CA TRP A 800 -1.92 8.96 27.37
C TRP A 800 -2.56 8.24 28.55
N MET A 801 -2.26 6.94 28.62
CA MET A 801 -2.47 6.05 29.75
C MET A 801 -1.13 5.59 30.31
N ASP A 802 -0.93 5.62 31.62
CA ASP A 802 0.34 5.23 32.24
C ASP A 802 0.10 4.18 33.30
N PHE A 803 0.84 3.08 33.22
CA PHE A 803 0.69 1.92 34.08
C PHE A 803 1.93 1.80 34.95
N GLU A 804 1.84 2.32 36.16
CA GLU A 804 2.93 2.25 37.14
C GLU A 804 2.69 1.08 38.09
N SER A 805 3.66 0.17 38.19
CA SER A 805 3.63 -0.86 39.23
C SER A 805 3.78 -0.20 40.59
N GLU A 806 2.89 -0.49 41.55
CA GLU A 806 2.92 0.12 42.89
C GLU A 806 4.13 -0.35 43.74
N ASN A 807 5.03 -1.16 43.18
CA ASN A 807 6.18 -1.73 43.86
C ASN A 807 7.56 -1.13 43.48
N GLY A 808 7.69 -0.01 42.75
CA GLY A 808 9.03 0.62 42.64
C GLY A 808 9.20 1.95 41.87
N ASN A 809 9.65 3.01 42.57
CA ASN A 809 10.60 4.02 42.06
C ASN A 809 11.17 4.90 43.23
N ASN A 810 12.50 5.12 43.32
CA ASN A 810 13.21 5.82 44.43
C ASN A 810 14.12 7.00 43.97
N ASN A 811 13.91 7.58 42.79
CA ASN A 811 14.74 8.67 42.24
C ASN A 811 14.66 10.01 43.03
N SER A 812 15.78 10.73 43.21
CA SER A 812 15.85 11.93 44.08
C SER A 812 16.46 13.21 43.46
N ASN A 813 16.94 13.19 42.20
CA ASN A 813 17.49 14.37 41.50
C ASN A 813 16.80 14.59 40.13
N GLU A 814 15.79 15.46 40.10
CA GLU A 814 14.94 15.72 38.92
C GLU A 814 15.72 16.33 37.73
N GLU A 815 16.65 17.25 37.95
CA GLU A 815 17.47 17.88 36.87
C GLU A 815 18.42 16.87 36.21
N LEU A 816 18.84 15.85 36.96
CA LEU A 816 19.63 14.78 36.39
C LEU A 816 18.77 13.78 35.62
N VAL A 817 17.55 13.50 36.08
CA VAL A 817 16.60 12.64 35.35
C VAL A 817 16.25 13.25 34.00
N GLU A 818 15.90 14.54 33.96
CA GLU A 818 15.58 15.27 32.71
C GLU A 818 16.77 15.27 31.72
N PHE A 819 17.99 15.36 32.23
CA PHE A 819 19.18 15.25 31.38
C PHE A 819 19.37 13.85 30.81
N LEU A 820 19.22 12.81 31.64
CA LEU A 820 19.41 11.43 31.20
C LEU A 820 18.34 11.01 30.19
N SER A 821 17.11 11.48 30.36
CA SER A 821 15.99 11.20 29.44
C SER A 821 15.97 12.05 28.17
N SER A 822 16.95 12.95 27.97
CA SER A 822 16.97 13.90 26.84
C SER A 822 17.24 13.27 25.46
N GLY A 823 17.59 11.98 25.40
CA GLY A 823 17.81 11.28 24.14
C GLY A 823 18.39 9.88 24.35
N SER A 824 18.68 9.21 23.22
CA SER A 824 19.38 7.93 23.21
C SER A 824 20.89 8.14 23.28
N TRP A 825 21.53 7.54 24.27
CA TRP A 825 22.96 7.67 24.52
C TRP A 825 23.73 6.55 23.85
N ARG A 826 24.88 6.85 23.25
CA ARG A 826 25.84 5.86 22.75
C ARG A 826 27.24 6.19 23.20
N ILE A 827 28.17 5.26 23.05
CA ILE A 827 29.59 5.56 23.28
C ILE A 827 30.09 6.57 22.24
N GLN A 828 30.78 7.62 22.70
CA GLN A 828 31.40 8.62 21.84
C GLN A 828 32.75 8.10 21.29
N ALA A 829 32.69 7.06 20.46
CA ALA A 829 33.86 6.33 19.99
C ALA A 829 34.83 7.19 19.15
N GLU A 830 34.37 8.32 18.61
CA GLU A 830 35.11 9.15 17.66
C GLU A 830 36.17 10.07 18.31
N VAL A 831 36.24 10.14 19.64
CA VAL A 831 37.20 10.99 20.37
C VAL A 831 38.21 10.17 21.15
N ASP A 832 39.44 10.66 21.30
CA ASP A 832 40.42 10.01 22.18
C ASP A 832 39.99 10.05 23.65
N ASN A 833 40.34 9.01 24.39
CA ASN A 833 40.04 8.82 25.82
C ASN A 833 38.54 8.66 26.14
N TYR A 834 37.72 8.23 25.18
CA TYR A 834 36.30 7.95 25.42
C TYR A 834 36.09 6.82 26.46
N ARG A 835 37.07 5.91 26.60
CA ARG A 835 37.12 4.85 27.62
C ARG A 835 38.48 4.83 28.31
N GLY A 836 38.55 4.40 29.57
CA GLY A 836 39.82 4.17 30.23
C GLY A 836 39.74 3.50 31.60
N VAL A 837 40.90 3.32 32.24
CA VAL A 837 41.05 2.71 33.58
C VAL A 837 42.09 3.43 34.44
N GLY A 838 41.84 3.47 35.74
CA GLY A 838 42.71 4.10 36.74
C GLY A 838 42.55 3.50 38.15
N PRO A 839 43.32 3.98 39.14
CA PRO A 839 43.20 3.49 40.51
C PRO A 839 41.84 3.89 41.13
N GLY A 840 41.29 3.04 42.02
CA GLY A 840 39.93 3.16 42.58
C GLY A 840 39.53 4.47 43.28
N GLY A 841 40.45 5.41 43.50
CA GLY A 841 40.17 6.75 44.03
C GLY A 841 40.43 7.90 43.06
N ALA A 842 40.92 7.61 41.85
CA ALA A 842 41.19 8.62 40.83
C ALA A 842 39.91 9.01 40.09
N ILE A 843 39.85 10.26 39.63
CA ILE A 843 38.76 10.79 38.81
C ILE A 843 39.18 10.93 37.33
N THR A 844 40.31 10.32 36.95
CA THR A 844 40.84 10.31 35.58
C THR A 844 41.49 8.96 35.27
N ALA A 845 41.44 8.53 34.01
CA ALA A 845 42.06 7.31 33.52
C ALA A 845 43.60 7.40 33.49
N GLU A 846 44.25 7.18 34.64
CA GLU A 846 45.71 7.35 34.79
C GLU A 846 46.54 6.18 34.25
N TRP A 847 45.96 5.00 34.05
CA TRP A 847 46.71 3.79 33.65
C TRP A 847 46.60 3.49 32.16
N TRP A 848 45.43 3.63 31.58
CA TRP A 848 45.20 3.43 30.16
C TRP A 848 43.92 4.14 29.70
N SER A 849 43.93 4.63 28.46
CA SER A 849 42.78 5.22 27.79
C SER A 849 42.74 4.80 26.31
N ALA A 850 41.53 4.60 25.79
CA ALA A 850 41.29 4.19 24.41
C ALA A 850 41.61 5.32 23.43
N SER A 851 42.18 5.00 22.27
CA SER A 851 42.25 5.95 21.13
C SER A 851 40.93 5.91 20.36
N ALA A 852 40.58 6.99 19.67
CA ALA A 852 39.37 7.05 18.86
C ALA A 852 39.20 5.81 17.96
N LEU A 853 38.00 5.22 17.96
CA LEU A 853 37.58 4.06 17.19
C LEU A 853 38.39 2.77 17.44
N SER A 854 39.20 2.70 18.50
CA SER A 854 40.12 1.57 18.72
C SER A 854 39.45 0.22 19.05
N GLU A 855 38.18 0.22 19.41
CA GLU A 855 37.38 -0.96 19.77
C GLU A 855 36.31 -1.31 18.71
N SER A 856 36.56 -0.99 17.44
CA SER A 856 35.59 -1.23 16.34
C SER A 856 35.27 -2.71 16.02
N ASN A 857 35.79 -3.67 16.79
CA ASN A 857 35.51 -5.11 16.65
C ASN A 857 34.92 -5.69 17.95
N THR A 858 34.29 -4.82 18.75
CA THR A 858 33.60 -5.15 19.99
C THR A 858 32.15 -4.67 19.89
N GLY A 859 31.22 -5.35 20.55
CA GLY A 859 29.81 -4.95 20.68
C GLY A 859 29.67 -3.77 21.62
N LEU A 860 30.22 -2.62 21.25
CA LEU A 860 30.18 -1.40 22.06
C LEU A 860 29.63 -0.20 21.27
N TYR A 861 29.82 -0.20 19.96
CA TYR A 861 29.68 1.01 19.14
C TYR A 861 28.29 1.21 18.58
N ASP A 862 27.50 0.16 18.50
CA ASP A 862 26.09 0.14 18.13
C ASP A 862 25.15 0.05 19.35
N ASP A 863 25.69 -0.27 20.54
CA ASP A 863 24.97 -0.18 21.80
C ASP A 863 24.43 1.24 22.08
N THR A 864 23.16 1.30 22.49
CA THR A 864 22.52 2.53 22.94
C THR A 864 21.77 2.37 24.27
N TRP A 865 21.72 3.44 25.06
CA TRP A 865 21.13 3.50 26.39
C TRP A 865 20.08 4.61 26.43
N THR A 866 18.84 4.27 26.78
CA THR A 866 17.75 5.24 26.92
C THR A 866 17.24 5.22 28.35
N PHE A 867 17.13 6.39 28.97
CA PHE A 867 16.60 6.53 30.32
C PHE A 867 15.19 7.10 30.28
N SER A 868 14.25 6.45 30.95
CA SER A 868 12.90 6.97 31.15
C SER A 868 12.82 7.84 32.41
N GLU A 869 11.97 8.85 32.41
CA GLU A 869 11.69 9.67 33.61
C GLU A 869 11.14 8.84 34.80
N THR A 870 10.58 7.67 34.51
CA THR A 870 10.05 6.71 35.49
C THR A 870 11.11 5.77 36.07
N GLY A 871 12.40 6.04 35.85
CA GLY A 871 13.48 5.30 36.52
C GLY A 871 13.87 3.98 35.85
N VAL A 872 13.49 3.76 34.60
CA VAL A 872 13.90 2.61 33.78
C VAL A 872 15.05 2.98 32.82
N LEU A 873 16.11 2.20 32.82
CA LEU A 873 17.15 2.16 31.79
C LEU A 873 16.75 1.08 30.78
N SER A 874 16.74 1.42 29.49
CA SER A 874 16.67 0.46 28.39
C SER A 874 18.01 0.44 27.65
N VAL A 875 18.59 -0.75 27.51
CA VAL A 875 19.82 -1.00 26.76
C VAL A 875 19.46 -1.70 25.47
N ASN A 876 19.78 -1.07 24.35
CA ASN A 876 19.67 -1.69 23.03
C ASN A 876 21.08 -2.09 22.59
N THR A 877 21.30 -3.36 22.34
CA THR A 877 22.61 -3.97 22.04
C THR A 877 22.97 -3.94 20.56
N GLY A 878 22.35 -3.02 19.81
CA GLY A 878 22.65 -2.77 18.41
C GLY A 878 22.27 -3.93 17.48
N ALA A 879 22.87 -3.92 16.29
CA ALA A 879 22.58 -4.91 15.25
C ALA A 879 23.43 -6.17 15.41
N ASP A 880 24.50 -6.12 16.23
CA ASP A 880 25.34 -7.26 16.51
C ASP A 880 24.92 -8.08 17.74
N GLU A 881 23.96 -7.58 18.52
CA GLU A 881 23.37 -8.24 19.70
C GLU A 881 24.43 -8.67 20.73
N THR A 882 25.50 -7.90 20.84
CA THR A 882 26.60 -8.19 21.76
C THR A 882 27.00 -6.99 22.58
N ILE A 883 27.44 -7.23 23.82
CA ILE A 883 28.03 -6.20 24.68
C ILE A 883 29.52 -6.44 24.89
N PHE A 884 30.27 -5.35 25.11
CA PHE A 884 31.68 -5.38 25.48
C PHE A 884 31.85 -5.15 26.99
N GLY A 885 32.52 -6.07 27.71
CA GLY A 885 32.76 -5.83 29.13
C GLY A 885 33.60 -6.81 29.91
N LYS A 886 33.66 -6.62 31.23
CA LYS A 886 34.41 -7.50 32.14
C LYS A 886 33.68 -8.82 32.36
N LYS A 887 34.37 -9.93 32.05
CA LYS A 887 33.81 -11.27 32.17
C LYS A 887 33.25 -11.57 33.57
N PRO A 888 33.96 -11.33 34.69
CA PRO A 888 33.42 -11.69 36.01
C PRO A 888 32.10 -10.99 36.36
N GLU A 889 31.92 -9.76 35.91
CA GLU A 889 30.74 -8.97 36.17
C GLU A 889 29.61 -9.28 35.20
N ILE A 890 29.90 -9.48 33.92
CA ILE A 890 28.92 -9.97 32.94
C ILE A 890 28.43 -11.37 33.35
N ASP A 891 29.34 -12.28 33.72
CA ASP A 891 28.96 -13.60 34.24
C ASP A 891 28.07 -13.46 35.48
N ALA A 892 28.47 -12.63 36.45
CA ALA A 892 27.67 -12.49 37.67
C ALA A 892 26.29 -11.85 37.42
N ALA A 893 26.15 -11.05 36.37
CA ALA A 893 24.93 -10.37 36.00
C ALA A 893 24.00 -11.25 35.14
N PHE A 894 24.55 -11.81 34.08
CA PHE A 894 23.78 -12.43 33.00
C PHE A 894 24.02 -13.94 32.88
N ASP A 895 25.03 -14.50 33.57
CA ASP A 895 25.23 -15.96 33.72
C ASP A 895 25.59 -16.38 35.17
N PRO A 896 24.79 -16.03 36.19
CA PRO A 896 25.16 -16.21 37.60
C PRO A 896 25.32 -17.69 38.03
N ASN A 897 24.79 -18.60 37.22
CA ASN A 897 24.84 -20.04 37.44
C ASN A 897 25.95 -20.75 36.63
N GLY A 898 26.64 -20.03 35.73
CA GLY A 898 27.71 -20.55 34.88
C GLY A 898 27.20 -21.54 33.82
N ASN A 899 25.99 -21.31 33.31
CA ASN A 899 25.33 -22.12 32.30
C ASN A 899 26.01 -21.96 30.93
N VAL A 900 26.62 -20.81 30.65
CA VAL A 900 27.29 -20.48 29.38
C VAL A 900 28.72 -20.00 29.64
N SER A 901 29.62 -20.95 29.89
CA SER A 901 31.04 -20.63 30.17
C SER A 901 31.82 -20.29 28.89
N TYR A 902 31.79 -19.03 28.45
CA TYR A 902 32.78 -18.53 27.48
C TYR A 902 34.11 -18.24 28.19
N ASP A 903 35.24 -18.64 27.61
CA ASP A 903 36.56 -18.18 28.05
C ASP A 903 36.66 -16.67 27.81
N ALA A 904 37.44 -15.96 28.63
CA ALA A 904 37.73 -14.56 28.33
C ALA A 904 38.39 -14.44 26.96
N ASP A 905 37.98 -13.46 26.17
CA ASP A 905 38.51 -13.20 24.83
C ASP A 905 39.96 -12.71 24.87
N ASN A 906 40.42 -12.25 26.04
CA ASN A 906 41.77 -11.78 26.25
C ASN A 906 42.31 -12.06 27.67
N GLU A 907 43.60 -11.75 27.86
CA GLU A 907 44.32 -11.93 29.12
C GLU A 907 43.84 -11.02 30.27
N PHE A 908 42.91 -10.10 29.99
CA PHE A 908 42.37 -9.14 30.95
C PHE A 908 41.01 -9.56 31.54
N ASN A 909 40.53 -10.77 31.23
CA ASN A 909 39.21 -11.27 31.62
C ASN A 909 38.08 -10.38 31.10
N GLU A 910 38.06 -10.17 29.79
CA GLU A 910 37.05 -9.35 29.10
C GLU A 910 36.34 -10.20 28.05
N TYR A 911 35.08 -9.88 27.82
CA TYR A 911 34.35 -10.28 26.62
C TYR A 911 34.37 -9.11 25.65
N LEU A 912 34.83 -9.36 24.42
CA LEU A 912 34.83 -8.41 23.32
C LEU A 912 33.43 -8.29 22.70
N ASN A 913 32.70 -9.41 22.58
CA ASN A 913 31.37 -9.48 21.99
C ASN A 913 30.55 -10.54 22.74
N TYR A 914 30.17 -10.26 23.99
CA TYR A 914 29.32 -11.17 24.78
C TYR A 914 27.89 -11.08 24.25
N PRO A 915 27.29 -12.17 23.75
CA PRO A 915 25.91 -12.14 23.27
C PRO A 915 24.97 -11.74 24.40
N LEU A 916 24.21 -10.68 24.19
CA LEU A 916 23.21 -10.19 25.12
C LEU A 916 22.18 -9.41 24.33
N THR A 917 20.92 -9.77 24.45
CA THR A 917 19.82 -9.04 23.81
C THR A 917 19.49 -7.76 24.58
N ASN A 918 18.61 -6.96 23.99
CA ASN A 918 18.10 -5.75 24.64
C ASN A 918 17.57 -6.09 26.03
N HIS A 919 17.99 -5.32 27.02
CA HIS A 919 17.59 -5.55 28.41
C HIS A 919 17.28 -4.23 29.09
N THR A 920 16.58 -4.33 30.22
CA THR A 920 16.24 -3.16 31.03
C THR A 920 16.78 -3.32 32.45
N ASP A 921 17.03 -2.19 33.11
CA ASP A 921 17.25 -2.15 34.54
C ASP A 921 16.53 -0.94 35.13
N GLN A 922 16.33 -0.95 36.44
CA GLN A 922 15.86 0.22 37.18
C GLN A 922 17.06 1.04 37.63
N TYR A 923 16.98 2.36 37.48
CA TYR A 923 17.99 3.29 37.91
C TYR A 923 17.44 4.28 38.94
N ASN A 924 18.29 4.64 39.90
CA ASN A 924 18.05 5.65 40.91
C ASN A 924 19.12 6.73 40.85
N THR A 925 18.71 8.00 40.87
CA THR A 925 19.58 9.17 40.92
C THR A 925 19.67 9.72 42.33
N SER A 926 20.87 10.18 42.71
CA SER A 926 21.10 10.89 43.97
C SER A 926 22.17 11.97 43.85
N SER A 927 22.12 12.93 44.78
CA SER A 927 23.16 13.95 44.99
C SER A 927 23.67 13.84 46.43
N ASP A 928 24.78 13.13 46.67
CA ASP A 928 25.18 12.77 48.04
C ASP A 928 25.92 13.88 48.81
N SER A 929 26.12 15.04 48.19
CA SER A 929 26.42 16.36 48.76
C SER A 929 26.59 17.33 47.59
N ASP A 930 26.68 18.65 47.85
CA ASP A 930 26.65 19.77 46.87
C ASP A 930 27.69 19.73 45.69
N SER A 931 28.28 18.59 45.32
CA SER A 931 29.20 18.48 44.17
C SER A 931 29.31 17.12 43.46
N GLU A 932 28.57 16.06 43.82
CA GLU A 932 28.68 14.74 43.14
C GLU A 932 27.30 14.17 42.76
N GLU A 933 27.09 13.99 41.45
CA GLU A 933 25.89 13.38 40.84
C GLU A 933 26.11 11.90 40.56
N THR A 934 25.13 11.07 40.87
CA THR A 934 25.26 9.61 40.73
C THR A 934 24.04 8.93 40.12
N ILE A 935 24.29 7.87 39.36
CA ILE A 935 23.29 6.92 38.84
C ILE A 935 23.55 5.57 39.51
N THR A 936 22.55 4.96 40.12
CA THR A 936 22.66 3.64 40.73
C THR A 936 21.71 2.68 40.02
N PHE A 937 22.25 1.60 39.46
CA PHE A 937 21.48 0.56 38.76
C PHE A 937 21.12 -0.55 39.74
N ASN A 938 19.86 -0.98 39.75
CA ASN A 938 19.35 -1.92 40.75
C ASN A 938 19.90 -3.33 40.54
N THR A 939 19.98 -3.80 39.30
CA THR A 939 20.41 -5.16 38.94
C THR A 939 21.64 -5.11 38.04
N TYR A 940 21.45 -5.16 36.72
CA TYR A 940 22.48 -5.47 35.73
C TYR A 940 22.70 -4.37 34.68
N GLY A 941 22.20 -3.15 34.90
CA GLY A 941 22.39 -2.03 33.97
C GLY A 941 23.87 -1.74 33.72
N ASN A 942 24.22 -1.36 32.50
CA ASN A 942 25.58 -0.96 32.13
C ASN A 942 25.59 0.42 31.46
N LEU A 943 26.77 1.04 31.40
CA LEU A 943 27.05 2.24 30.60
C LEU A 943 28.41 2.07 29.93
N GLY A 944 28.38 1.37 28.79
CA GLY A 944 29.56 0.88 28.09
C GLY A 944 30.17 -0.34 28.77
N PHE A 945 31.47 -0.25 29.07
CA PHE A 945 32.32 -1.43 29.32
C PHE A 945 32.09 -2.20 30.63
N TYR A 946 31.54 -1.58 31.67
CA TYR A 946 31.40 -2.25 32.96
C TYR A 946 29.92 -2.46 33.25
N THR A 947 29.55 -3.69 33.61
CA THR A 947 28.18 -4.08 33.99
C THR A 947 27.99 -3.90 35.49
N ALA A 948 26.87 -3.29 35.90
CA ALA A 948 26.53 -3.14 37.30
C ALA A 948 26.26 -4.48 37.97
N LEU A 949 26.55 -4.53 39.28
CA LEU A 949 26.14 -5.60 40.18
C LEU A 949 25.60 -4.98 41.46
N ASP A 950 24.43 -5.45 41.91
CA ASP A 950 23.84 -5.18 43.22
C ASP A 950 23.93 -3.69 43.67
N ASN A 951 23.13 -2.81 43.06
CA ASN A 951 23.14 -1.37 43.36
C ASN A 951 24.48 -0.68 43.10
N GLN A 952 25.17 -1.03 42.00
CA GLN A 952 26.42 -0.35 41.64
C GLN A 952 26.14 1.09 41.21
N THR A 953 26.97 2.01 41.73
CA THR A 953 26.85 3.44 41.50
C THR A 953 27.88 3.95 40.48
N TYR A 954 27.40 4.66 39.46
CA TYR A 954 28.18 5.45 38.52
C TYR A 954 28.17 6.91 38.98
N GLN A 955 29.36 7.50 39.07
CA GLN A 955 29.57 8.92 39.32
C GLN A 955 29.65 9.66 37.98
N ILE A 956 28.89 10.75 37.84
CA ILE A 956 28.99 11.64 36.69
C ILE A 956 30.11 12.64 36.98
N LEU A 957 31.19 12.57 36.20
CA LEU A 957 32.37 13.42 36.38
C LEU A 957 32.23 14.77 35.67
N SER A 958 31.53 14.76 34.53
CA SER A 958 31.20 15.96 33.77
C SER A 958 30.06 15.66 32.80
N ARG A 959 29.19 16.65 32.55
CA ARG A 959 28.18 16.61 31.50
C ARG A 959 28.04 17.95 30.79
N THR A 960 27.67 17.91 29.51
CA THR A 960 27.20 19.06 28.73
C THR A 960 25.72 18.84 28.38
N SER A 961 25.17 19.48 27.33
CA SER A 961 23.81 19.19 26.88
C SER A 961 23.67 17.87 26.12
N ASN A 962 24.74 17.34 25.53
CA ASN A 962 24.70 16.14 24.66
C ASN A 962 25.87 15.16 24.91
N THR A 963 26.64 15.36 25.98
CA THR A 963 27.73 14.46 26.38
C THR A 963 27.77 14.25 27.89
N MET A 964 28.13 13.05 28.33
CA MET A 964 28.47 12.77 29.73
C MET A 964 29.71 11.89 29.84
N THR A 965 30.51 12.12 30.88
CA THR A 965 31.58 11.22 31.29
C THR A 965 31.24 10.62 32.63
N VAL A 966 31.12 9.30 32.65
CA VAL A 966 30.78 8.52 33.84
C VAL A 966 31.97 7.71 34.33
N ARG A 967 31.95 7.40 35.63
CA ARG A 967 32.92 6.55 36.30
C ARG A 967 32.24 5.62 37.28
N ASN A 968 32.58 4.34 37.25
CA ASN A 968 32.27 3.40 38.33
C ASN A 968 33.56 2.79 38.92
N VAL A 969 33.45 2.21 40.12
CA VAL A 969 34.54 1.43 40.74
C VAL A 969 34.16 -0.03 40.67
N GLY A 970 34.94 -0.80 39.92
CA GLY A 970 34.72 -2.23 39.75
C GLY A 970 35.01 -3.05 41.00
N SER A 971 34.55 -4.30 41.02
CA SER A 971 34.76 -5.29 42.09
C SER A 971 36.25 -5.51 42.38
N GLU A 972 37.11 -5.31 41.38
CA GLU A 972 38.57 -5.39 41.48
C GLU A 972 39.22 -4.15 42.12
N GLY A 973 38.43 -3.12 42.44
CA GLY A 973 38.89 -1.87 43.05
C GLY A 973 39.51 -0.87 42.07
N ASN A 974 39.33 -1.08 40.76
CA ASN A 974 39.76 -0.15 39.71
C ASN A 974 38.62 0.80 39.35
N SER A 975 38.97 2.00 38.88
CA SER A 975 38.00 2.93 38.31
C SER A 975 37.96 2.80 36.81
N TRP A 976 36.77 2.61 36.27
CA TRP A 976 36.49 2.55 34.84
C TRP A 976 35.76 3.81 34.41
N TYR A 977 36.07 4.29 33.21
CA TYR A 977 35.56 5.55 32.68
C TYR A 977 34.96 5.32 31.30
N SER A 978 33.81 5.93 31.03
CA SER A 978 33.14 5.94 29.72
C SER A 978 32.64 7.34 29.39
N THR A 979 32.73 7.76 28.13
CA THR A 979 32.14 8.99 27.59
C THR A 979 31.05 8.64 26.60
N LEU A 980 29.84 9.16 26.85
CA LEU A 980 28.66 8.93 26.04
C LEU A 980 28.20 10.23 25.38
N THR A 981 27.50 10.09 24.25
CA THR A 981 26.91 11.19 23.48
C THR A 981 25.56 10.81 22.88
N THR A 982 24.74 11.80 22.54
CA THR A 982 23.48 11.65 21.80
C THR A 982 23.60 12.04 20.32
N ASP A 983 24.81 12.35 19.81
CA ASP A 983 25.02 12.73 18.41
C ASP A 983 25.02 11.50 17.46
N GLU A 984 24.50 11.59 16.23
CA GLU A 984 24.41 10.47 15.25
C GLU A 984 25.79 9.95 14.72
N GLN A 985 25.81 8.75 14.11
CA GLN A 985 27.01 8.04 13.60
C GLN A 985 27.35 8.36 12.13
N LEU A 986 28.64 8.25 11.72
CA LEU A 986 29.11 8.27 10.32
C LEU A 986 29.71 6.87 9.97
N SER A 987 29.00 5.97 9.27
CA SER A 987 29.37 4.52 9.12
C SER A 987 29.92 4.07 7.73
N THR A 988 30.74 2.99 7.69
CA THR A 988 31.36 2.37 6.49
C THR A 988 31.59 0.82 6.51
N VAL A 989 30.83 -0.02 7.25
CA VAL A 989 31.22 -1.46 7.49
C VAL A 989 30.17 -2.49 7.02
N GLU A 990 30.30 -3.04 5.80
CA GLU A 990 29.61 -4.30 5.37
C GLU A 990 30.48 -5.08 4.35
N LEU A 991 31.66 -5.56 4.73
CA LEU A 991 32.47 -6.45 3.87
C LEU A 991 33.36 -7.33 4.75
N ASN A 992 32.99 -8.60 4.97
CA ASN A 992 33.88 -9.80 4.98
C ASN A 992 33.36 -10.96 5.86
N ASN A 993 32.59 -11.92 5.31
CA ASN A 993 32.59 -13.30 5.83
C ASN A 993 32.34 -14.36 4.72
N MET A 994 33.22 -15.38 4.64
CA MET A 994 33.09 -16.54 3.74
C MET A 994 32.54 -17.74 4.52
N SER A 995 31.31 -18.16 4.22
CA SER A 995 30.72 -19.37 4.78
C SER A 995 31.14 -20.61 3.97
N VAL A 996 31.37 -21.74 4.64
CA VAL A 996 31.75 -23.02 4.03
C VAL A 996 30.98 -24.17 4.69
N ARG A 997 30.33 -25.03 3.89
CA ARG A 997 29.64 -26.27 4.34
C ARG A 997 30.32 -27.51 3.75
N ILE A 998 30.41 -28.59 4.53
CA ILE A 998 31.09 -29.84 4.13
C ILE A 998 30.18 -31.04 4.38
N PHE A 999 29.94 -31.86 3.35
CA PHE A 999 29.02 -33.01 3.45
C PHE A 999 29.40 -34.16 2.48
N PRO A 1000 29.07 -35.43 2.78
CA PRO A 1000 28.56 -35.89 4.07
C PRO A 1000 29.63 -35.71 5.15
N ASN A 1001 29.21 -35.36 6.37
CA ASN A 1001 30.09 -35.23 7.51
C ASN A 1001 29.29 -35.47 8.80
N PRO A 1002 29.41 -36.65 9.45
CA PRO A 1002 30.39 -37.71 9.18
C PRO A 1002 30.23 -38.38 7.81
N THR A 1003 31.32 -38.82 7.21
CA THR A 1003 31.34 -39.52 5.91
C THR A 1003 31.72 -40.99 6.08
N ASN A 1004 30.91 -41.87 5.50
CA ASN A 1004 31.21 -43.31 5.35
C ASN A 1004 31.67 -43.63 3.91
N THR A 1005 32.04 -42.61 3.14
CA THR A 1005 32.35 -42.70 1.71
C THR A 1005 33.76 -42.21 1.42
N ASP A 1006 34.28 -42.57 0.25
CA ASP A 1006 35.64 -42.17 -0.16
C ASP A 1006 35.76 -40.67 -0.55
N PHE A 1007 34.71 -39.85 -0.34
CA PHE A 1007 34.73 -38.44 -0.70
C PHE A 1007 33.86 -37.58 0.23
N ILE A 1008 34.11 -36.27 0.19
CA ILE A 1008 33.27 -35.20 0.77
C ILE A 1008 33.12 -34.07 -0.24
N TYR A 1009 32.05 -33.29 -0.12
CA TYR A 1009 31.79 -32.07 -0.87
C TYR A 1009 32.02 -30.86 0.04
N ILE A 1010 32.58 -29.80 -0.52
CA ILE A 1010 32.91 -28.55 0.16
C ILE A 1010 32.25 -27.43 -0.64
N LYS A 1011 31.11 -26.93 -0.18
CA LYS A 1011 30.39 -25.78 -0.75
C LYS A 1011 30.76 -24.50 0.01
N SER A 1012 30.78 -23.36 -0.69
CA SER A 1012 31.09 -22.06 -0.08
C SER A 1012 30.30 -20.93 -0.74
N SER A 1013 30.00 -19.88 0.02
CA SER A 1013 29.44 -18.62 -0.51
C SER A 1013 30.37 -17.95 -1.53
N LEU A 1014 31.67 -18.30 -1.55
CA LEU A 1014 32.63 -17.80 -2.54
C LEU A 1014 32.94 -18.83 -3.63
N GLN A 1015 32.77 -18.42 -4.90
CA GLN A 1015 33.14 -19.20 -6.08
C GLN A 1015 34.63 -19.06 -6.43
N GLY A 1016 35.29 -20.17 -6.75
CA GLY A 1016 36.69 -20.20 -7.20
C GLY A 1016 37.44 -21.50 -6.87
N VAL A 1017 38.74 -21.54 -7.22
CA VAL A 1017 39.62 -22.66 -6.87
C VAL A 1017 39.80 -22.73 -5.36
N LYS A 1018 39.39 -23.84 -4.75
CA LYS A 1018 39.53 -24.08 -3.31
C LYS A 1018 40.90 -24.69 -3.03
N VAL A 1019 41.70 -24.04 -2.20
CA VAL A 1019 42.95 -24.58 -1.67
C VAL A 1019 42.64 -25.26 -0.34
N ILE A 1020 42.86 -26.57 -0.26
CA ILE A 1020 42.47 -27.40 0.87
C ILE A 1020 43.71 -27.96 1.57
N GLU A 1021 43.72 -27.87 2.90
CA GLU A 1021 44.69 -28.54 3.75
C GLU A 1021 43.97 -29.33 4.84
N LEU A 1022 44.24 -30.64 4.95
CA LEU A 1022 43.73 -31.50 6.02
C LEU A 1022 44.81 -31.81 7.04
N PHE A 1023 44.44 -31.82 8.31
CA PHE A 1023 45.31 -32.09 9.45
C PHE A 1023 44.71 -33.22 10.29
N ASP A 1024 45.56 -34.10 10.82
CA ASP A 1024 45.15 -35.05 11.86
C ASP A 1024 44.91 -34.34 13.21
N ILE A 1025 44.38 -35.07 14.18
CA ILE A 1025 44.11 -34.54 15.54
C ILE A 1025 45.35 -34.01 16.27
N ASN A 1026 46.57 -34.34 15.83
CA ASN A 1026 47.82 -33.84 16.41
C ASN A 1026 48.34 -32.60 15.65
N GLY A 1027 47.54 -32.04 14.73
CA GLY A 1027 47.90 -30.88 13.92
C GLY A 1027 48.89 -31.19 12.80
N ARG A 1028 49.15 -32.47 12.49
CA ARG A 1028 50.03 -32.84 11.38
C ARG A 1028 49.24 -32.80 10.08
N LYS A 1029 49.73 -32.04 9.10
CA LYS A 1029 49.14 -31.95 7.75
C LYS A 1029 49.23 -33.30 7.02
N ILE A 1030 48.09 -33.83 6.58
CA ILE A 1030 47.93 -35.14 5.91
C ILE A 1030 47.63 -34.99 4.42
N ILE A 1031 46.78 -34.04 4.03
CA ILE A 1031 46.48 -33.74 2.62
C ILE A 1031 46.70 -32.24 2.37
N GLN A 1032 47.24 -31.91 1.20
CA GLN A 1032 47.22 -30.56 0.63
C GLN A 1032 46.86 -30.68 -0.84
N THR A 1033 45.74 -30.09 -1.24
CA THR A 1033 45.25 -30.20 -2.63
C THR A 1033 44.53 -28.93 -3.07
N LYS A 1034 44.22 -28.85 -4.36
CA LYS A 1034 43.36 -27.82 -4.93
C LYS A 1034 42.22 -28.49 -5.69
N ILE A 1035 41.00 -28.04 -5.46
CA ILE A 1035 39.84 -28.50 -6.23
C ILE A 1035 39.18 -27.31 -6.92
N SER A 1036 38.76 -27.52 -8.17
CA SER A 1036 38.00 -26.53 -8.95
C SER A 1036 36.48 -26.72 -8.83
N GLY A 1037 36.04 -27.86 -8.27
CA GLY A 1037 34.64 -28.13 -7.93
C GLY A 1037 34.46 -28.26 -6.41
N ASP A 1038 33.40 -28.96 -5.99
CA ASP A 1038 33.10 -29.14 -4.56
C ASP A 1038 33.61 -30.47 -4.01
N LYS A 1039 33.85 -31.47 -4.87
CA LYS A 1039 34.23 -32.83 -4.45
C LYS A 1039 35.72 -32.94 -4.09
N LEU A 1040 36.00 -33.45 -2.90
CA LEU A 1040 37.30 -33.86 -2.38
C LEU A 1040 37.33 -35.37 -2.12
N ASP A 1041 38.31 -36.06 -2.69
CA ASP A 1041 38.58 -37.48 -2.41
C ASP A 1041 39.34 -37.62 -1.07
N ILE A 1042 38.82 -38.47 -0.20
CA ILE A 1042 39.35 -38.80 1.12
C ILE A 1042 39.47 -40.30 1.37
N GLY A 1043 39.29 -41.16 0.36
CA GLY A 1043 39.25 -42.64 0.52
C GLY A 1043 40.55 -43.27 1.04
N ASN A 1044 41.64 -42.50 1.11
CA ASN A 1044 42.91 -42.93 1.71
C ASN A 1044 43.08 -42.50 3.18
N LEU A 1045 42.09 -41.83 3.76
CA LEU A 1045 42.08 -41.50 5.19
C LEU A 1045 41.61 -42.70 6.00
N ASN A 1046 42.21 -42.90 7.17
CA ASN A 1046 41.73 -43.90 8.13
C ASN A 1046 40.52 -43.32 8.88
N HIS A 1047 39.71 -44.19 9.47
CA HIS A 1047 38.65 -43.79 10.40
C HIS A 1047 39.19 -42.85 11.49
N GLY A 1048 38.55 -41.69 11.66
CA GLY A 1048 38.98 -40.68 12.62
C GLY A 1048 38.51 -39.26 12.31
N LEU A 1049 38.85 -38.35 13.24
CA LEU A 1049 38.58 -36.91 13.13
C LEU A 1049 39.76 -36.19 12.46
N TYR A 1050 39.46 -35.28 11.54
CA TYR A 1050 40.44 -34.42 10.87
C TYR A 1050 39.97 -32.96 10.89
N LEU A 1051 40.92 -32.03 10.86
CA LEU A 1051 40.66 -30.60 10.66
C LEU A 1051 40.94 -30.25 9.20
N ILE A 1052 40.03 -29.53 8.56
CA ILE A 1052 40.18 -29.06 7.18
C ILE A 1052 40.23 -27.54 7.14
N LYS A 1053 41.22 -26.99 6.45
CA LYS A 1053 41.38 -25.57 6.15
C LYS A 1053 41.07 -25.35 4.67
N ILE A 1054 40.13 -24.46 4.37
CA ILE A 1054 39.71 -24.09 3.02
C ILE A 1054 40.08 -22.63 2.76
N MET A 1055 40.74 -22.39 1.63
CA MET A 1055 41.12 -21.05 1.15
C MET A 1055 40.52 -20.77 -0.22
N ILE A 1056 39.76 -19.68 -0.33
CA ILE A 1056 39.15 -19.20 -1.59
C ILE A 1056 39.41 -17.71 -1.71
N LYS A 1057 40.04 -17.28 -2.82
CA LYS A 1057 40.36 -15.86 -3.11
C LYS A 1057 41.06 -15.09 -1.97
N GLY A 1058 41.82 -15.78 -1.11
CA GLY A 1058 42.57 -15.16 0.00
C GLY A 1058 41.83 -15.17 1.35
N GLN A 1059 40.53 -15.51 1.37
CA GLN A 1059 39.79 -15.75 2.60
C GLN A 1059 39.94 -17.20 3.06
N ILE A 1060 39.85 -17.42 4.37
CA ILE A 1060 40.15 -18.69 5.04
C ILE A 1060 38.96 -19.13 5.89
N SER A 1061 38.57 -20.39 5.79
CA SER A 1061 37.63 -21.03 6.71
C SER A 1061 38.19 -22.38 7.19
N PHE A 1062 37.79 -22.79 8.40
CA PHE A 1062 38.19 -24.05 9.02
C PHE A 1062 36.94 -24.86 9.36
N ALA A 1063 37.02 -26.18 9.18
CA ALA A 1063 35.96 -27.09 9.59
C ALA A 1063 36.55 -28.39 10.14
N LYS A 1064 35.71 -29.18 10.82
CA LYS A 1064 36.04 -30.54 11.27
C LYS A 1064 35.42 -31.53 10.29
N ILE A 1065 36.12 -32.60 9.95
CA ILE A 1065 35.57 -33.73 9.20
C ILE A 1065 35.73 -35.03 9.99
N VAL A 1066 34.71 -35.87 9.99
CA VAL A 1066 34.69 -37.18 10.65
C VAL A 1066 34.61 -38.26 9.56
N VAL A 1067 35.64 -39.10 9.45
CA VAL A 1067 35.68 -40.25 8.55
C VAL A 1067 35.33 -41.50 9.34
N ASN A 1068 34.22 -42.15 9.00
CA ASN A 1068 33.55 -43.19 9.77
C ASN A 1068 33.69 -44.58 9.20
#